data_AF-A0A6A6N1W9-F1
#
_entry.id   AF-A0A6A6N1W9-F1
#
_cell.length_a   1.000
_cell.length_b   1.000
_cell.length_c   1.000
_cell.angle_alpha   90.00
_cell.angle_beta   90.00
_cell.angle_gamma   90.00
#
_symmetry.space_group_name_H-M   'P 1'
#
loop_
_entity.id
_entity.type
_entity.pdbx_description
1 polymer ?
#
loop_
_entity_poly.entity_id
_entity_poly.type
_entity_poly.pdbx_seq_one_letter_code
_entity_poly.pdbx_strand_id
1 'polypeptide(L)'
;MLHYECYKGAEDRKLDTESCAKIVLRNKNLGLEQYRFLLQTISNSGIGEETYGPKNVIEGQEQSPSLEDALSEVDDIMFNTLDKLFERTGVSPSEIDILVVNVSLFSPQPSLTARVVNRYKMREDIKAFNLAGMGCSASVVALDLVWQLFKSHKKALALVVSTESMGPNWYRGKEKSMILSNCLFRSGGCSMLLTNNEALKHRAILKLSHVVRTHLGANDEAYGCCIQLEDDLGYAGFLLTRNLTRNAAKALSMNLKVLMPKVLPLRELLRYIFTSLGRKRSTVAGLNFKAGIEHFCIHPGGKAVIDGIGKSLKLTDYDLEPARMALHRFGNTSSGGLWYVLGYMEAKKRLKKGDRILMISLGAGFKCNNCVWEVVRDLNDLNVWKDSIDHYPSQEGPANSFLEKGKRDLEKGLMHPQQNQNPLAESSPTPSPSSTSSAPALVLSNSGKRIDQAGKKKYVKQVTGRHNDTELHLAAQHGDLAAVKQILNDIDSQLMGTFSGEDFDVEVAEIRASVVNEGHVDVVKALLSKDPQLARRTDKKGQTALHMAVKGQSCEVVKLLLEADAAIVMLPDKNGNTALHVATRKKRVEIVNELLLLPDTNVNALTRDHKTALDIAEDLTLSEESSEIKECLYKYGAVRANELNQPRDELRKTVTQIKKDVHTQLEQTRKTNKNVHNISKELRKLHREGINNATNSVTVVAVLFATVAFAAIFTVPGGDEDSGMAVVVSHTSFKIFFIFNAIALFTSLAVVVVQITLVRGETKAERRVVVVINKLMWLASVCTSVAFIASSYIVVGRKHEWAAILVTVVGGVIMAGVLGTMTYYVVKSKRVRSMRKKEKYARRSGSTSWQHSDFSNSEVDRIYAL
;
A
#
# COMPACT_ATOMS: atom_id res chain seq x y z
N MET A 1 -37.09 -3.51 -6.35
CA MET A 1 -36.89 -2.13 -5.87
C MET A 1 -37.92 -1.24 -6.53
N LEU A 2 -38.61 -0.43 -5.73
CA LEU A 2 -39.61 0.54 -6.19
C LEU A 2 -38.95 1.89 -6.47
N HIS A 3 -38.12 2.38 -5.54
CA HIS A 3 -37.32 3.59 -5.69
C HIS A 3 -36.07 3.54 -4.78
N TYR A 4 -35.15 4.47 -5.00
CA TYR A 4 -34.06 4.80 -4.07
C TYR A 4 -33.80 6.31 -4.11
N GLU A 5 -33.34 6.88 -3.00
CA GLU A 5 -32.93 8.27 -2.88
C GLU A 5 -31.50 8.35 -2.37
N CYS A 6 -30.70 9.25 -2.93
CA CYS A 6 -29.36 9.56 -2.45
C CYS A 6 -29.34 10.92 -1.74
N TYR A 7 -28.44 11.07 -0.78
CA TYR A 7 -28.26 12.33 -0.07
C TYR A 7 -27.38 13.30 -0.85
N LYS A 8 -27.76 14.59 -0.88
CA LYS A 8 -26.90 15.69 -1.33
C LYS A 8 -26.78 16.66 -0.17
N GLY A 9 -25.54 16.90 0.28
CA GLY A 9 -25.26 17.82 1.37
C GLY A 9 -25.60 19.26 1.01
N ALA A 10 -25.86 20.06 2.04
CA ALA A 10 -25.96 21.50 1.89
C ALA A 10 -24.57 22.10 1.53
N GLU A 11 -24.61 23.25 0.84
CA GLU A 11 -23.42 23.85 0.21
C GLU A 11 -22.44 24.45 1.25
N ASP A 12 -22.90 24.74 2.46
CA ASP A 12 -22.09 25.10 3.64
C ASP A 12 -21.08 24.01 4.04
N ARG A 13 -21.37 22.75 3.69
CA ARG A 13 -20.51 21.59 3.97
C ARG A 13 -19.65 21.15 2.79
N LYS A 14 -19.62 21.92 1.70
CA LYS A 14 -18.78 21.62 0.53
C LYS A 14 -17.29 21.84 0.86
N LEU A 15 -16.47 20.86 0.51
CA LEU A 15 -15.03 20.82 0.77
C LEU A 15 -14.23 21.10 -0.52
N ASP A 16 -13.90 22.36 -0.73
CA ASP A 16 -12.96 22.80 -1.75
C ASP A 16 -11.49 22.56 -1.35
N THR A 17 -10.54 22.90 -2.22
CA THR A 17 -9.10 22.79 -1.91
C THR A 17 -8.68 23.61 -0.68
N GLU A 18 -9.17 24.84 -0.53
CA GLU A 18 -8.76 25.74 0.55
C GLU A 18 -9.31 25.28 1.91
N SER A 19 -10.59 24.86 1.95
CA SER A 19 -11.20 24.30 3.16
C SER A 19 -10.53 22.99 3.58
N CYS A 20 -10.20 22.11 2.63
CA CYS A 20 -9.40 20.91 2.90
C CYS A 20 -8.03 21.26 3.51
N ALA A 21 -7.34 22.27 2.98
CA ALA A 21 -6.05 22.72 3.50
C ALA A 21 -6.18 23.30 4.91
N LYS A 22 -7.18 24.15 5.18
CA LYS A 22 -7.47 24.70 6.51
C LYS A 22 -7.71 23.62 7.55
N ILE A 23 -8.57 22.64 7.25
CA ILE A 23 -8.86 21.49 8.15
C ILE A 23 -7.57 20.70 8.44
N VAL A 24 -6.75 20.44 7.42
CA VAL A 24 -5.48 19.72 7.56
C VAL A 24 -4.48 20.50 8.44
N LEU A 25 -4.38 21.82 8.30
CA LEU A 25 -3.47 22.68 9.07
C LEU A 25 -3.83 22.83 10.56
N ARG A 26 -5.10 22.61 10.94
CA ARG A 26 -5.50 22.61 12.37
C ARG A 26 -4.93 21.42 13.15
N ASN A 27 -4.52 20.34 12.47
CA ASN A 27 -3.93 19.19 13.16
C ASN A 27 -2.45 19.41 13.50
N LYS A 28 -2.21 19.88 14.72
CA LYS A 28 -0.87 20.13 15.30
C LYS A 28 0.02 18.88 15.42
N ASN A 29 -0.52 17.66 15.27
CA ASN A 29 0.25 16.41 15.33
C ASN A 29 0.98 16.08 14.01
N LEU A 30 0.74 16.83 12.94
CA LEU A 30 1.30 16.56 11.61
C LEU A 30 2.68 17.22 11.42
N GLY A 31 3.68 16.42 11.05
CA GLY A 31 4.96 16.90 10.56
C GLY A 31 4.95 17.18 9.05
N LEU A 32 6.02 17.82 8.54
CA LEU A 32 6.19 18.15 7.12
C LEU A 32 6.04 16.92 6.20
N GLU A 33 6.47 15.73 6.65
CA GLU A 33 6.33 14.49 5.89
C GLU A 33 4.87 14.00 5.80
N GLN A 34 4.09 14.20 6.86
CA GLN A 34 2.65 13.91 6.89
C GLN A 34 1.87 14.90 6.02
N TYR A 35 2.19 16.20 6.05
CA TYR A 35 1.61 17.19 5.14
C TYR A 35 1.91 16.87 3.67
N ARG A 36 3.17 16.51 3.35
CA ARG A 36 3.55 16.10 1.98
C ARG A 36 2.82 14.82 1.54
N PHE A 37 2.68 13.84 2.43
CA PHE A 37 1.90 12.63 2.18
C PHE A 37 0.41 12.95 1.96
N LEU A 38 -0.18 13.85 2.75
CA LEU A 38 -1.57 14.29 2.62
C LEU A 38 -1.83 14.96 1.27
N LEU A 39 -1.04 15.98 0.91
CA LEU A 39 -1.18 16.70 -0.36
C LEU A 39 -1.07 15.74 -1.56
N GLN A 40 -0.07 14.85 -1.55
CA GLN A 40 0.11 13.84 -2.60
C GLN A 40 -1.01 12.78 -2.60
N THR A 41 -1.60 12.46 -1.45
CA THR A 41 -2.71 11.50 -1.34
C THR A 41 -4.01 12.10 -1.86
N ILE A 42 -4.33 13.33 -1.47
CA ILE A 42 -5.51 14.05 -1.94
C ILE A 42 -5.44 14.24 -3.46
N SER A 43 -4.30 14.69 -4.00
CA SER A 43 -4.15 14.90 -5.45
C SER A 43 -4.27 13.61 -6.28
N ASN A 44 -3.95 12.46 -5.70
CA ASN A 44 -4.05 11.16 -6.38
C ASN A 44 -5.33 10.36 -6.03
N SER A 45 -6.17 10.89 -5.14
CA SER A 45 -7.38 10.22 -4.65
C SER A 45 -8.43 9.96 -5.73
N GLY A 46 -8.56 10.89 -6.69
CA GLY A 46 -9.65 10.95 -7.67
C GLY A 46 -10.90 11.69 -7.19
N ILE A 47 -10.81 12.42 -6.06
CA ILE A 47 -11.90 13.20 -5.46
C ILE A 47 -11.77 14.68 -5.88
N GLY A 48 -12.91 15.32 -6.18
CA GLY A 48 -12.97 16.74 -6.60
C GLY A 48 -13.37 17.71 -5.49
N GLU A 49 -13.31 19.01 -5.81
CA GLU A 49 -13.58 20.15 -4.91
C GLU A 49 -15.08 20.35 -4.55
N GLU A 50 -15.97 19.44 -4.96
CA GLU A 50 -17.42 19.54 -4.78
C GLU A 50 -18.01 18.57 -3.71
N THR A 51 -17.14 17.86 -2.98
CA THR A 51 -17.55 16.83 -2.02
C THR A 51 -17.99 17.39 -0.66
N TYR A 52 -18.73 16.62 0.14
CA TYR A 52 -19.32 17.10 1.40
C TYR A 52 -18.61 16.53 2.64
N GLY A 53 -18.37 17.38 3.64
CA GLY A 53 -17.72 17.02 4.91
C GLY A 53 -18.65 17.01 6.13
N PRO A 54 -18.24 16.35 7.23
CA PRO A 54 -18.98 16.38 8.49
C PRO A 54 -18.91 17.78 9.13
N LYS A 55 -20.06 18.24 9.63
CA LYS A 55 -20.26 19.63 10.08
C LYS A 55 -19.28 20.05 11.18
N ASN A 56 -19.20 19.27 12.25
CA ASN A 56 -18.35 19.53 13.41
C ASN A 56 -16.87 19.70 13.04
N VAL A 57 -16.38 18.91 12.06
CA VAL A 57 -15.01 19.06 11.55
C VAL A 57 -14.86 20.36 10.77
N ILE A 58 -15.82 20.74 9.93
CA ILE A 58 -15.73 22.02 9.20
C ILE A 58 -15.67 23.18 10.21
N GLU A 59 -16.52 23.16 11.23
CA GLU A 59 -16.59 24.15 12.32
C GLU A 59 -15.40 24.13 13.31
N GLY A 60 -14.44 23.20 13.17
CA GLY A 60 -13.22 23.15 14.00
C GLY A 60 -13.36 22.38 15.32
N GLN A 61 -14.45 21.66 15.49
CA GLN A 61 -14.81 20.91 16.71
C GLN A 61 -14.32 19.45 16.66
N GLU A 62 -13.48 19.06 15.69
CA GLU A 62 -12.92 17.70 15.61
C GLU A 62 -12.12 17.29 16.86
N GLN A 63 -11.70 18.25 17.70
CA GLN A 63 -10.93 17.99 18.90
C GLN A 63 -11.75 17.38 20.06
N SER A 64 -13.08 17.49 20.01
CA SER A 64 -13.99 17.03 21.07
C SER A 64 -15.40 16.75 20.51
N PRO A 65 -15.56 15.77 19.60
CA PRO A 65 -16.86 15.45 19.02
C PRO A 65 -17.81 14.89 20.08
N SER A 66 -19.06 15.35 20.04
CA SER A 66 -20.13 14.92 20.93
C SER A 66 -20.95 13.77 20.35
N LEU A 67 -21.80 13.17 21.19
CA LEU A 67 -22.85 12.26 20.72
C LEU A 67 -23.87 12.97 19.81
N GLU A 68 -24.12 14.26 20.03
CA GLU A 68 -25.09 15.03 19.24
C GLU A 68 -24.56 15.30 17.82
N ASP A 69 -23.25 15.49 17.64
CA ASP A 69 -22.65 15.59 16.29
C ASP A 69 -22.89 14.30 15.48
N ALA A 70 -22.76 13.14 16.15
CA ALA A 70 -23.00 11.83 15.56
C ALA A 70 -24.47 11.64 15.16
N LEU A 71 -25.39 12.04 16.04
CA LEU A 71 -26.83 11.97 15.82
C LEU A 71 -27.27 12.95 14.74
N SER A 72 -26.79 14.19 14.77
CA SER A 72 -27.14 15.25 13.82
C SER A 72 -26.70 14.93 12.40
N GLU A 73 -25.46 14.47 12.19
CA GLU A 73 -24.98 14.03 10.87
C GLU A 73 -25.84 12.88 10.31
N VAL A 74 -26.15 11.88 11.14
CA VAL A 74 -26.85 10.68 10.69
C VAL A 74 -28.35 10.96 10.49
N ASP A 75 -29.01 11.69 11.38
CA ASP A 75 -30.43 12.03 11.26
C ASP A 75 -30.71 12.97 10.06
N ASP A 76 -29.83 13.94 9.76
CA ASP A 76 -29.90 14.76 8.54
C ASP A 76 -29.89 13.86 7.29
N ILE A 77 -28.89 12.97 7.18
CA ILE A 77 -28.77 12.07 6.02
C ILE A 77 -29.95 11.08 5.93
N MET A 78 -30.36 10.49 7.05
CA MET A 78 -31.46 9.53 7.09
C MET A 78 -32.80 10.20 6.76
N PHE A 79 -33.19 11.26 7.47
CA PHE A 79 -34.52 11.84 7.31
C PHE A 79 -34.65 12.62 5.99
N ASN A 80 -33.59 13.29 5.50
CA ASN A 80 -33.63 13.95 4.19
C ASN A 80 -33.82 12.96 3.02
N THR A 81 -33.26 11.75 3.12
CA THR A 81 -33.47 10.70 2.10
C THR A 81 -34.81 9.99 2.26
N LEU A 82 -35.22 9.72 3.50
CA LEU A 82 -36.51 9.08 3.80
C LEU A 82 -37.71 9.96 3.46
N ASP A 83 -37.71 11.24 3.82
CA ASP A 83 -38.82 12.17 3.54
C ASP A 83 -39.08 12.25 2.02
N LYS A 84 -38.00 12.42 1.22
CA LYS A 84 -38.06 12.38 -0.26
C LYS A 84 -38.50 11.03 -0.81
N LEU A 85 -38.06 9.92 -0.20
CA LEU A 85 -38.43 8.58 -0.65
C LEU A 85 -39.93 8.32 -0.43
N PHE A 86 -40.47 8.71 0.72
CA PHE A 86 -41.91 8.61 1.00
C PHE A 86 -42.72 9.54 0.11
N GLU A 87 -42.30 10.79 -0.09
CA GLU A 87 -42.92 11.74 -1.03
C GLU A 87 -42.96 11.19 -2.47
N ARG A 88 -41.80 10.82 -3.04
CA ARG A 88 -41.69 10.32 -4.41
C ARG A 88 -42.38 8.97 -4.64
N THR A 89 -42.58 8.16 -3.60
CA THR A 89 -43.27 6.87 -3.71
C THR A 89 -44.73 6.90 -3.29
N GLY A 90 -45.19 7.92 -2.57
CA GLY A 90 -46.55 7.97 -2.02
C GLY A 90 -46.89 6.76 -1.12
N VAL A 91 -45.89 6.11 -0.54
CA VAL A 91 -46.06 4.97 0.39
C VAL A 91 -45.98 5.52 1.80
N SER A 92 -46.98 5.22 2.63
CA SER A 92 -47.01 5.63 4.02
C SER A 92 -45.91 4.92 4.82
N PRO A 93 -45.24 5.59 5.78
CA PRO A 93 -44.37 4.92 6.74
C PRO A 93 -45.07 3.80 7.53
N SER A 94 -46.40 3.85 7.68
CA SER A 94 -47.19 2.79 8.30
C SER A 94 -47.36 1.53 7.43
N GLU A 95 -47.04 1.56 6.14
CA GLU A 95 -47.04 0.38 5.27
C GLU A 95 -45.75 -0.44 5.35
N ILE A 96 -44.69 0.07 6.00
CA ILE A 96 -43.37 -0.59 6.04
C ILE A 96 -43.37 -1.74 7.05
N ASP A 97 -43.08 -2.97 6.58
CA ASP A 97 -43.04 -4.17 7.42
C ASP A 97 -41.64 -4.49 7.95
N ILE A 98 -40.61 -4.11 7.19
CA ILE A 98 -39.19 -4.40 7.49
C ILE A 98 -38.39 -3.12 7.37
N LEU A 99 -37.59 -2.80 8.40
CA LEU A 99 -36.68 -1.65 8.41
C LEU A 99 -35.25 -2.14 8.65
N VAL A 100 -34.31 -1.79 7.78
CA VAL A 100 -32.89 -2.10 7.93
C VAL A 100 -32.07 -0.82 7.83
N VAL A 101 -31.50 -0.36 8.95
CA VAL A 101 -30.58 0.79 8.98
C VAL A 101 -29.16 0.29 9.13
N ASN A 102 -28.23 0.75 8.29
CA ASN A 102 -26.82 0.40 8.37
C ASN A 102 -25.90 1.63 8.42
N VAL A 103 -25.09 1.67 9.48
CA VAL A 103 -24.05 2.67 9.81
C VAL A 103 -22.94 1.91 10.52
N SER A 104 -21.70 2.00 10.03
CA SER A 104 -20.63 1.08 10.43
C SER A 104 -19.93 1.49 11.72
N LEU A 105 -19.68 2.79 11.87
CA LEU A 105 -18.84 3.38 12.93
C LEU A 105 -19.66 4.11 14.01
N PHE A 106 -20.99 3.90 14.05
CA PHE A 106 -21.87 4.50 15.04
C PHE A 106 -23.09 3.61 15.29
N SER A 107 -23.36 3.29 16.56
CA SER A 107 -24.46 2.41 16.99
C SER A 107 -24.98 2.86 18.37
N PRO A 108 -25.75 3.97 18.44
CA PRO A 108 -26.23 4.54 19.70
C PRO A 108 -27.33 3.69 20.36
N GLN A 109 -27.64 4.05 21.60
CA GLN A 109 -28.83 3.61 22.33
C GLN A 109 -29.67 4.84 22.69
N PRO A 110 -30.95 4.95 22.28
CA PRO A 110 -31.70 4.04 21.40
C PRO A 110 -31.09 3.90 19.99
N SER A 111 -31.36 2.77 19.33
CA SER A 111 -30.83 2.45 18.00
C SER A 111 -31.33 3.41 16.92
N LEU A 112 -30.60 3.50 15.81
CA LEU A 112 -31.00 4.32 14.65
C LEU A 112 -32.34 3.85 14.06
N THR A 113 -32.59 2.54 14.08
CA THR A 113 -33.91 1.98 13.74
C THR A 113 -35.03 2.49 14.66
N ALA A 114 -34.79 2.61 15.96
CA ALA A 114 -35.77 3.15 16.90
C ALA A 114 -36.00 4.65 16.69
N ARG A 115 -34.95 5.42 16.32
CA ARG A 115 -35.11 6.84 15.92
C ARG A 115 -36.03 6.97 14.71
N VAL A 116 -35.82 6.17 13.66
CA VAL A 116 -36.67 6.15 12.45
C VAL A 116 -38.12 5.75 12.79
N VAL A 117 -38.33 4.66 13.53
CA VAL A 117 -39.68 4.22 13.95
C VAL A 117 -40.41 5.32 14.73
N ASN A 118 -39.73 5.99 15.67
CA ASN A 118 -40.30 7.08 16.46
C ASN A 118 -40.56 8.36 15.63
N ARG A 119 -39.68 8.71 14.68
CA ARG A 119 -39.80 9.92 13.83
C ARG A 119 -40.97 9.86 12.86
N TYR A 120 -41.32 8.66 12.40
CA TYR A 120 -42.39 8.43 11.42
C TYR A 120 -43.65 7.75 11.98
N LYS A 121 -43.66 7.41 13.27
CA LYS A 121 -44.75 6.66 13.94
C LYS A 121 -45.11 5.37 13.18
N MET A 122 -44.07 4.61 12.84
CA MET A 122 -44.22 3.29 12.21
C MET A 122 -44.91 2.30 13.16
N ARG A 123 -45.48 1.23 12.60
CA ARG A 123 -46.26 0.24 13.34
C ARG A 123 -45.43 -0.50 14.40
N GLU A 124 -46.10 -0.96 15.46
CA GLU A 124 -45.51 -1.73 16.56
C GLU A 124 -44.97 -3.12 16.14
N ASP A 125 -45.48 -3.70 15.05
CA ASP A 125 -45.07 -5.02 14.56
C ASP A 125 -43.82 -5.00 13.66
N ILE A 126 -43.29 -3.82 13.32
CA ILE A 126 -42.22 -3.66 12.31
C ILE A 126 -40.94 -4.45 12.64
N LYS A 127 -40.38 -5.14 11.63
CA LYS A 127 -39.15 -5.93 11.78
C LYS A 127 -37.92 -5.04 11.57
N ALA A 128 -37.44 -4.45 12.66
CA ALA A 128 -36.32 -3.51 12.69
C ALA A 128 -34.96 -4.21 12.89
N PHE A 129 -33.98 -3.90 12.02
CA PHE A 129 -32.61 -4.42 12.07
C PHE A 129 -31.58 -3.28 11.99
N ASN A 130 -30.77 -3.13 13.04
CA ASN A 130 -29.68 -2.14 13.10
C ASN A 130 -28.35 -2.84 12.80
N LEU A 131 -27.59 -2.36 11.80
CA LEU A 131 -26.42 -3.05 11.25
C LEU A 131 -25.15 -2.19 11.31
N ALA A 132 -24.10 -2.69 11.98
CA ALA A 132 -22.81 -2.02 12.14
C ALA A 132 -21.61 -2.92 11.72
N GLY A 133 -20.38 -2.40 11.78
CA GLY A 133 -19.15 -3.19 11.62
C GLY A 133 -18.92 -3.81 10.22
N MET A 134 -19.46 -3.21 9.16
CA MET A 134 -19.37 -3.73 7.78
C MET A 134 -18.74 -2.77 6.75
N GLY A 135 -18.57 -1.49 7.11
CA GLY A 135 -17.98 -0.46 6.26
C GLY A 135 -18.77 -0.27 4.96
N CYS A 136 -18.06 0.13 3.91
CA CYS A 136 -18.54 0.25 2.53
C CYS A 136 -19.35 -0.94 1.98
N SER A 137 -19.26 -2.13 2.60
CA SER A 137 -20.00 -3.33 2.18
C SER A 137 -21.41 -3.47 2.76
N ALA A 138 -21.78 -2.61 3.72
CA ALA A 138 -22.98 -2.78 4.55
C ALA A 138 -24.29 -2.73 3.76
N SER A 139 -24.42 -1.83 2.78
CA SER A 139 -25.65 -1.67 1.98
C SER A 139 -26.03 -2.95 1.22
N VAL A 140 -25.06 -3.64 0.60
CA VAL A 140 -25.33 -4.92 -0.09
C VAL A 140 -25.56 -6.08 0.90
N VAL A 141 -25.09 -6.00 2.15
CA VAL A 141 -25.49 -6.94 3.21
C VAL A 141 -26.93 -6.68 3.66
N ALA A 142 -27.36 -5.42 3.74
CA ALA A 142 -28.75 -5.09 4.02
C ALA A 142 -29.70 -5.57 2.90
N LEU A 143 -29.28 -5.48 1.63
CA LEU A 143 -29.98 -6.11 0.50
C LEU A 143 -30.06 -7.64 0.63
N ASP A 144 -28.97 -8.32 1.01
CA ASP A 144 -28.96 -9.77 1.25
C ASP A 144 -29.95 -10.14 2.37
N LEU A 145 -29.93 -9.42 3.49
CA LEU A 145 -30.86 -9.61 4.61
C LEU A 145 -32.32 -9.49 4.18
N VAL A 146 -32.70 -8.41 3.48
CA VAL A 146 -34.05 -8.24 2.95
C VAL A 146 -34.41 -9.33 1.94
N TRP A 147 -33.47 -9.74 1.08
CA TRP A 147 -33.65 -10.82 0.10
C TRP A 147 -33.86 -12.19 0.75
N GLN A 148 -33.29 -12.46 1.94
CA GLN A 148 -33.63 -13.65 2.72
C GLN A 148 -35.01 -13.48 3.41
N LEU A 149 -35.30 -12.33 4.03
CA LEU A 149 -36.56 -12.07 4.74
C LEU A 149 -37.78 -12.13 3.81
N PHE A 150 -37.65 -11.70 2.55
CA PHE A 150 -38.66 -11.83 1.50
C PHE A 150 -38.95 -13.27 1.04
N LYS A 151 -38.27 -14.28 1.58
CA LYS A 151 -38.61 -15.70 1.36
C LYS A 151 -39.61 -16.23 2.39
N SER A 152 -39.62 -15.65 3.60
CA SER A 152 -40.56 -16.00 4.68
C SER A 152 -41.74 -15.02 4.76
N HIS A 153 -41.49 -13.71 4.64
CA HIS A 153 -42.52 -12.67 4.68
C HIS A 153 -43.04 -12.40 3.27
N LYS A 154 -44.30 -12.76 2.98
CA LYS A 154 -44.93 -12.57 1.65
C LYS A 154 -45.64 -11.22 1.56
N LYS A 155 -45.65 -10.62 0.36
CA LYS A 155 -46.26 -9.31 0.03
C LYS A 155 -45.74 -8.12 0.83
N ALA A 156 -44.54 -8.22 1.40
CA ALA A 156 -43.98 -7.24 2.31
C ALA A 156 -43.36 -6.02 1.60
N LEU A 157 -43.33 -4.88 2.30
CA LEU A 157 -42.53 -3.69 2.00
C LEU A 157 -41.33 -3.63 2.96
N ALA A 158 -40.14 -3.42 2.39
CA ALA A 158 -38.90 -3.27 3.15
C ALA A 158 -38.17 -1.98 2.80
N LEU A 159 -37.73 -1.29 3.84
CA LEU A 159 -37.03 -0.02 3.79
C LEU A 159 -35.58 -0.24 4.23
N VAL A 160 -34.62 0.12 3.39
CA VAL A 160 -33.19 0.05 3.70
C VAL A 160 -32.60 1.45 3.71
N VAL A 161 -31.86 1.81 4.76
CA VAL A 161 -31.14 3.09 4.89
C VAL A 161 -29.67 2.79 5.12
N SER A 162 -28.78 3.42 4.33
CA SER A 162 -27.32 3.21 4.37
C SER A 162 -26.61 4.56 4.45
N THR A 163 -25.86 4.79 5.53
CA THR A 163 -25.02 5.99 5.70
C THR A 163 -23.78 5.64 6.53
N GLU A 164 -23.00 6.64 6.95
CA GLU A 164 -21.86 6.53 7.84
C GLU A 164 -21.79 7.76 8.75
N SER A 165 -21.32 7.61 10.00
CA SER A 165 -21.01 8.76 10.85
C SER A 165 -19.51 9.02 10.83
N MET A 166 -19.13 10.17 10.29
CA MET A 166 -17.73 10.58 10.12
C MET A 166 -17.28 11.60 11.16
N GLY A 167 -18.17 12.51 11.59
CA GLY A 167 -17.82 13.62 12.49
C GLY A 167 -17.11 13.19 13.78
N PRO A 168 -17.56 12.15 14.49
CA PRO A 168 -16.89 11.61 15.67
C PRO A 168 -15.68 10.72 15.37
N ASN A 169 -15.58 10.19 14.14
CA ASN A 169 -14.58 9.23 13.71
C ASN A 169 -13.41 9.88 12.92
N TRP A 170 -13.27 11.20 13.02
CA TRP A 170 -12.22 11.96 12.34
C TRP A 170 -10.85 11.76 13.02
N TYR A 171 -9.91 11.11 12.32
CA TYR A 171 -8.61 10.76 12.92
C TYR A 171 -7.72 12.00 13.12
N ARG A 172 -7.15 12.13 14.32
CA ARG A 172 -6.36 13.30 14.78
C ARG A 172 -4.87 13.04 14.99
N GLY A 173 -4.44 11.78 15.01
CA GLY A 173 -3.04 11.45 15.19
C GLY A 173 -2.21 11.68 13.91
N LYS A 174 -1.06 10.98 13.83
CA LYS A 174 -0.02 11.17 12.80
C LYS A 174 0.15 9.99 11.85
N GLU A 175 -0.56 8.88 12.05
CA GLU A 175 -0.36 7.64 11.31
C GLU A 175 -0.95 7.68 9.89
N LYS A 176 -0.07 7.62 8.89
CA LYS A 176 -0.40 7.79 7.47
C LYS A 176 -1.46 6.81 6.96
N SER A 177 -1.49 5.60 7.50
CA SER A 177 -2.49 4.56 7.18
C SER A 177 -3.84 4.73 7.88
N MET A 178 -3.95 5.60 8.88
CA MET A 178 -5.23 6.07 9.43
C MET A 178 -5.66 7.38 8.78
N ILE A 179 -4.76 8.37 8.65
CA ILE A 179 -5.00 9.67 7.98
C ILE A 179 -5.69 9.53 6.61
N LEU A 180 -5.40 8.45 5.88
CA LEU A 180 -6.03 8.13 4.60
C LEU A 180 -7.58 8.09 4.66
N SER A 181 -8.19 7.82 5.82
CA SER A 181 -9.66 7.89 5.98
C SER A 181 -10.18 9.31 5.70
N ASN A 182 -9.53 10.32 6.28
CA ASN A 182 -9.93 11.73 6.20
C ASN A 182 -9.81 12.25 4.76
N CYS A 183 -8.86 11.72 3.97
CA CYS A 183 -8.74 12.02 2.55
C CYS A 183 -9.91 11.44 1.72
N LEU A 184 -10.33 10.20 2.02
CA LEU A 184 -11.21 9.42 1.15
C LEU A 184 -12.70 9.58 1.47
N PHE A 185 -13.06 9.48 2.75
CA PHE A 185 -14.46 9.44 3.16
C PHE A 185 -15.11 10.83 3.08
N ARG A 186 -16.41 10.86 2.74
CA ARG A 186 -17.24 12.07 2.59
C ARG A 186 -18.66 11.78 3.08
N SER A 187 -19.31 12.78 3.67
CA SER A 187 -20.62 12.62 4.29
C SER A 187 -21.70 12.43 3.22
N GLY A 188 -22.49 11.37 3.36
CA GLY A 188 -23.53 11.00 2.41
C GLY A 188 -24.09 9.61 2.68
N GLY A 189 -25.15 9.26 1.97
CA GLY A 189 -25.93 8.06 2.23
C GLY A 189 -27.13 7.95 1.30
N CYS A 190 -27.97 6.94 1.54
CA CYS A 190 -29.13 6.65 0.72
C CYS A 190 -30.22 5.89 1.46
N SER A 191 -31.44 5.95 0.93
CA SER A 191 -32.58 5.11 1.32
C SER A 191 -33.16 4.38 0.11
N MET A 192 -33.69 3.17 0.30
CA MET A 192 -34.22 2.31 -0.77
C MET A 192 -35.53 1.66 -0.34
N LEU A 193 -36.52 1.67 -1.24
CA LEU A 193 -37.79 0.95 -1.05
C LEU A 193 -37.81 -0.35 -1.87
N LEU A 194 -38.07 -1.46 -1.19
CA LEU A 194 -38.05 -2.82 -1.71
C LEU A 194 -39.40 -3.49 -1.44
N THR A 195 -39.78 -4.45 -2.29
CA THR A 195 -40.97 -5.29 -2.06
C THR A 195 -40.83 -6.62 -2.77
N ASN A 196 -41.54 -7.65 -2.28
CA ASN A 196 -41.84 -8.89 -3.00
C ASN A 196 -43.33 -9.02 -3.36
N ASN A 197 -44.14 -7.97 -3.18
CA ASN A 197 -45.54 -7.95 -3.58
C ASN A 197 -45.67 -7.81 -5.11
N GLU A 198 -46.13 -8.88 -5.78
CA GLU A 198 -46.27 -8.89 -7.23
C GLU A 198 -47.26 -7.87 -7.78
N ALA A 199 -48.24 -7.41 -6.98
CA ALA A 199 -49.14 -6.33 -7.38
C ALA A 199 -48.38 -5.02 -7.67
N LEU A 200 -47.29 -4.75 -6.93
CA LEU A 200 -46.44 -3.56 -7.07
C LEU A 200 -45.36 -3.73 -8.15
N LYS A 201 -45.29 -4.87 -8.84
CA LYS A 201 -44.31 -5.17 -9.90
C LYS A 201 -44.30 -4.12 -11.03
N HIS A 202 -45.46 -3.55 -11.35
CA HIS A 202 -45.59 -2.49 -12.37
C HIS A 202 -44.89 -1.18 -11.98
N ARG A 203 -44.69 -0.92 -10.67
CA ARG A 203 -44.00 0.28 -10.14
C ARG A 203 -42.48 0.11 -10.07
N ALA A 204 -41.95 -1.11 -10.16
CA ALA A 204 -40.55 -1.40 -9.94
C ALA A 204 -39.61 -0.73 -10.97
N ILE A 205 -38.43 -0.30 -10.51
CA ILE A 205 -37.31 0.13 -11.37
C ILE A 205 -36.34 -1.02 -11.66
N LEU A 206 -35.97 -1.76 -10.62
CA LEU A 206 -34.97 -2.82 -10.66
C LEU A 206 -35.49 -4.08 -9.95
N LYS A 207 -35.23 -5.23 -10.56
CA LYS A 207 -35.50 -6.57 -10.02
C LYS A 207 -34.18 -7.20 -9.56
N LEU A 208 -34.10 -7.60 -8.30
CA LEU A 208 -32.94 -8.32 -7.78
C LEU A 208 -33.00 -9.76 -8.28
N SER A 209 -31.91 -10.27 -8.85
CA SER A 209 -31.86 -11.63 -9.40
C SER A 209 -31.01 -12.57 -8.53
N HIS A 210 -29.79 -12.15 -8.21
CA HIS A 210 -28.83 -12.92 -7.42
C HIS A 210 -28.06 -12.01 -6.46
N VAL A 211 -27.74 -12.56 -5.28
CA VAL A 211 -26.82 -11.99 -4.30
C VAL A 211 -25.81 -13.06 -3.91
N VAL A 212 -24.54 -12.70 -3.80
CA VAL A 212 -23.46 -13.58 -3.33
C VAL A 212 -22.57 -12.79 -2.36
N ARG A 213 -22.40 -13.35 -1.16
CA ARG A 213 -21.52 -12.85 -0.09
C ARG A 213 -20.27 -13.73 0.01
N THR A 214 -19.11 -13.10 0.11
CA THR A 214 -17.81 -13.75 0.34
C THR A 214 -17.12 -13.05 1.51
N HIS A 215 -16.63 -13.82 2.47
CA HIS A 215 -16.02 -13.29 3.70
C HIS A 215 -14.67 -13.97 3.94
N LEU A 216 -13.62 -13.17 4.14
CA LEU A 216 -12.25 -13.64 4.38
C LEU A 216 -11.82 -13.46 5.85
N GLY A 217 -12.76 -13.42 6.80
CA GLY A 217 -12.47 -13.14 8.22
C GLY A 217 -11.67 -14.21 8.95
N ALA A 218 -11.67 -15.45 8.45
CA ALA A 218 -10.78 -16.52 8.92
C ALA A 218 -9.35 -16.43 8.32
N ASN A 219 -8.92 -15.26 7.85
CA ASN A 219 -7.59 -15.02 7.30
C ASN A 219 -7.05 -13.68 7.82
N ASP A 220 -6.12 -13.75 8.78
CA ASP A 220 -5.64 -12.65 9.60
C ASP A 220 -5.23 -11.40 8.79
N GLU A 221 -4.54 -11.59 7.67
CA GLU A 221 -4.14 -10.47 6.79
C GLU A 221 -5.34 -9.77 6.13
N ALA A 222 -6.38 -10.52 5.74
CA ALA A 222 -7.60 -9.95 5.18
C ALA A 222 -8.48 -9.35 6.29
N TYR A 223 -8.51 -9.96 7.48
CA TYR A 223 -9.19 -9.41 8.65
C TYR A 223 -8.61 -8.04 9.04
N GLY A 224 -7.30 -7.97 9.28
CA GLY A 224 -6.58 -6.74 9.63
C GLY A 224 -6.37 -5.76 8.46
N CYS A 225 -6.96 -5.99 7.28
CA CYS A 225 -6.73 -5.10 6.13
C CYS A 225 -7.39 -3.72 6.28
N CYS A 226 -8.55 -3.69 6.96
CA CYS A 226 -9.41 -2.52 7.20
C CYS A 226 -10.05 -2.67 8.59
N ILE A 227 -9.54 -1.95 9.60
CA ILE A 227 -9.91 -2.15 11.01
C ILE A 227 -9.80 -0.84 11.80
N GLN A 228 -10.69 -0.62 12.77
CA GLN A 228 -10.65 0.51 13.69
C GLN A 228 -9.77 0.16 14.91
N LEU A 229 -8.86 1.05 15.29
CA LEU A 229 -8.03 0.94 16.49
C LEU A 229 -7.53 2.33 16.91
N GLU A 230 -7.01 2.42 18.14
CA GLU A 230 -6.28 3.59 18.64
C GLU A 230 -4.81 3.54 18.21
N ASP A 231 -4.17 4.70 18.06
CA ASP A 231 -2.72 4.82 17.90
C ASP A 231 -1.98 4.91 19.25
N ASP A 232 -0.65 5.03 19.22
CA ASP A 232 0.22 5.12 20.41
C ASP A 232 -0.08 6.34 21.32
N LEU A 233 -0.96 7.26 20.89
CA LEU A 233 -1.40 8.44 21.66
C LEU A 233 -2.88 8.33 22.09
N GLY A 234 -3.54 7.20 21.86
CA GLY A 234 -4.95 6.98 22.19
C GLY A 234 -5.93 7.59 21.18
N TYR A 235 -5.49 8.04 20.00
CA TYR A 235 -6.41 8.57 18.99
C TYR A 235 -7.02 7.42 18.18
N ALA A 236 -8.32 7.17 18.37
CA ALA A 236 -9.08 6.25 17.54
C ALA A 236 -9.06 6.66 16.05
N GLY A 237 -8.74 5.71 15.16
CA GLY A 237 -8.68 5.90 13.72
C GLY A 237 -8.99 4.62 12.94
N PHE A 238 -9.17 4.75 11.63
CA PHE A 238 -9.52 3.62 10.75
C PHE A 238 -8.34 3.21 9.87
N LEU A 239 -7.65 2.14 10.26
CA LEU A 239 -6.44 1.66 9.60
C LEU A 239 -6.75 1.02 8.25
N LEU A 240 -6.19 1.60 7.18
CA LEU A 240 -6.22 1.10 5.82
C LEU A 240 -4.83 0.59 5.40
N THR A 241 -4.66 -0.73 5.32
CA THR A 241 -3.36 -1.35 5.02
C THR A 241 -3.04 -1.37 3.52
N ARG A 242 -1.74 -1.43 3.18
CA ARG A 242 -1.27 -1.58 1.79
C ARG A 242 -1.72 -2.90 1.11
N ASN A 243 -2.16 -3.90 1.87
CA ASN A 243 -2.65 -5.18 1.34
C ASN A 243 -4.12 -5.14 0.90
N LEU A 244 -4.86 -4.06 1.19
CA LEU A 244 -6.29 -3.88 0.93
C LEU A 244 -6.67 -4.25 -0.51
N THR A 245 -5.97 -3.71 -1.52
CA THR A 245 -6.26 -3.97 -2.94
C THR A 245 -6.03 -5.44 -3.34
N ARG A 246 -5.05 -6.11 -2.73
CA ARG A 246 -4.77 -7.53 -2.96
C ARG A 246 -5.85 -8.43 -2.37
N ASN A 247 -6.28 -8.14 -1.14
CA ASN A 247 -7.36 -8.90 -0.49
C ASN A 247 -8.74 -8.58 -1.07
N ALA A 248 -8.96 -7.36 -1.59
CA ALA A 248 -10.11 -7.03 -2.44
C ALA A 248 -10.17 -7.91 -3.70
N ALA A 249 -9.09 -7.95 -4.49
CA ALA A 249 -9.02 -8.77 -5.71
C ALA A 249 -9.20 -10.27 -5.42
N LYS A 250 -8.65 -10.77 -4.30
CA LYS A 250 -8.83 -12.14 -3.81
C LYS A 250 -10.31 -12.43 -3.46
N ALA A 251 -10.94 -11.56 -2.68
CA ALA A 251 -12.34 -11.70 -2.28
C ALA A 251 -13.29 -11.64 -3.49
N LEU A 252 -13.07 -10.69 -4.40
CA LEU A 252 -13.82 -10.56 -5.66
C LEU A 252 -13.65 -11.80 -6.56
N SER A 253 -12.42 -12.31 -6.71
CA SER A 253 -12.13 -13.53 -7.47
C SER A 253 -12.80 -14.78 -6.90
N MET A 254 -13.03 -14.82 -5.58
CA MET A 254 -13.78 -15.90 -4.92
C MET A 254 -15.30 -15.72 -5.09
N ASN A 255 -15.80 -14.49 -4.95
CA ASN A 255 -17.21 -14.17 -5.16
C ASN A 255 -17.69 -14.51 -6.58
N LEU A 256 -16.94 -14.05 -7.60
CA LEU A 256 -17.32 -14.23 -9.00
C LEU A 256 -17.29 -15.70 -9.46
N LYS A 257 -16.51 -16.57 -8.83
CA LYS A 257 -16.57 -18.03 -9.07
C LYS A 257 -17.92 -18.64 -8.69
N VAL A 258 -18.64 -18.04 -7.75
CA VAL A 258 -19.96 -18.51 -7.28
C VAL A 258 -21.11 -17.76 -7.97
N LEU A 259 -20.90 -16.47 -8.30
CA LEU A 259 -21.91 -15.63 -8.94
C LEU A 259 -22.00 -15.86 -10.46
N MET A 260 -20.88 -15.86 -11.19
CA MET A 260 -20.90 -15.86 -12.65
C MET A 260 -21.52 -17.11 -13.30
N PRO A 261 -21.35 -18.35 -12.77
CA PRO A 261 -22.05 -19.52 -13.32
C PRO A 261 -23.58 -19.47 -13.20
N LYS A 262 -24.14 -18.53 -12.44
CA LYS A 262 -25.59 -18.30 -12.32
C LYS A 262 -26.10 -17.20 -13.25
N VAL A 263 -25.19 -16.32 -13.71
CA VAL A 263 -25.49 -15.08 -14.43
C VAL A 263 -25.21 -15.20 -15.92
N LEU A 264 -24.11 -15.87 -16.30
CA LEU A 264 -23.67 -15.96 -17.69
C LEU A 264 -24.51 -16.95 -18.49
N PRO A 265 -24.81 -16.68 -19.78
CA PRO A 265 -25.57 -17.58 -20.62
C PRO A 265 -24.82 -18.90 -20.86
N LEU A 266 -25.56 -20.00 -21.03
CA LEU A 266 -25.00 -21.36 -21.17
C LEU A 266 -23.91 -21.48 -22.24
N ARG A 267 -23.97 -20.69 -23.32
CA ARG A 267 -22.94 -20.63 -24.38
C ARG A 267 -21.57 -20.21 -23.86
N GLU A 268 -21.50 -19.24 -22.94
CA GLU A 268 -20.26 -18.80 -22.28
C GLU A 268 -19.71 -19.86 -21.34
N LEU A 269 -20.59 -20.45 -20.51
CA LEU A 269 -20.22 -21.47 -19.55
C LEU A 269 -19.65 -22.71 -20.24
N LEU A 270 -20.28 -23.15 -21.35
CA LEU A 270 -19.76 -24.23 -22.19
C LEU A 270 -18.40 -23.88 -22.81
N ARG A 271 -18.23 -22.68 -23.38
CA ARG A 271 -16.93 -22.25 -23.95
C ARG A 271 -15.82 -22.24 -22.89
N TYR A 272 -16.12 -21.80 -21.68
CA TYR A 272 -15.19 -21.84 -20.55
C TYR A 272 -14.83 -23.27 -20.13
N ILE A 273 -15.80 -24.19 -20.10
CA ILE A 273 -15.55 -25.61 -19.81
C ILE A 273 -14.63 -26.22 -20.88
N PHE A 274 -14.96 -26.08 -22.17
CA PHE A 274 -14.14 -26.62 -23.26
C PHE A 274 -12.70 -26.06 -23.27
N THR A 275 -12.53 -24.75 -23.05
CA THR A 275 -11.20 -24.13 -22.97
C THR A 275 -10.44 -24.50 -21.68
N SER A 276 -11.15 -24.75 -20.57
CA SER A 276 -10.55 -25.22 -19.31
C SER A 276 -10.08 -26.67 -19.36
N LEU A 277 -10.72 -27.55 -20.15
CA LEU A 277 -10.26 -28.93 -20.33
C LEU A 277 -8.87 -29.01 -21.01
N GLY A 278 -8.51 -28.01 -21.82
CA GLY A 278 -7.23 -27.96 -22.53
C GLY A 278 -6.04 -27.39 -21.75
N ARG A 279 -6.24 -26.72 -20.58
CA ARG A 279 -5.17 -25.98 -19.88
C ARG A 279 -5.14 -26.24 -18.37
N LYS A 280 -3.99 -26.71 -17.87
CA LYS A 280 -3.73 -27.11 -16.45
C LYS A 280 -3.74 -25.97 -15.40
N ARG A 281 -4.26 -24.78 -15.70
CA ARG A 281 -4.47 -23.69 -14.73
C ARG A 281 -5.84 -23.05 -14.97
N SER A 282 -6.81 -23.41 -14.12
CA SER A 282 -8.12 -22.74 -14.08
C SER A 282 -7.99 -21.41 -13.33
N THR A 283 -8.04 -20.31 -14.07
CA THR A 283 -8.26 -18.96 -13.54
C THR A 283 -9.48 -18.35 -14.22
N VAL A 284 -10.17 -17.45 -13.53
CA VAL A 284 -11.41 -16.78 -13.99
C VAL A 284 -11.12 -15.85 -15.19
N ALA A 285 -9.86 -15.49 -15.43
CA ALA A 285 -9.39 -14.51 -16.42
C ALA A 285 -9.67 -14.83 -17.90
N GLY A 286 -10.32 -15.95 -18.19
CA GLY A 286 -10.81 -16.35 -19.53
C GLY A 286 -12.33 -16.25 -19.73
N LEU A 287 -13.12 -15.89 -18.70
CA LEU A 287 -14.55 -15.64 -18.84
C LEU A 287 -14.82 -14.24 -19.37
N ASN A 288 -15.72 -14.09 -20.35
CA ASN A 288 -16.18 -12.79 -20.82
C ASN A 288 -17.34 -12.30 -19.94
N PHE A 289 -17.04 -11.49 -18.93
CA PHE A 289 -18.06 -10.93 -18.03
C PHE A 289 -19.14 -10.14 -18.79
N LYS A 290 -18.78 -9.43 -19.87
CA LYS A 290 -19.71 -8.62 -20.67
C LYS A 290 -20.72 -9.43 -21.49
N ALA A 291 -20.59 -10.75 -21.56
CA ALA A 291 -21.53 -11.61 -22.27
C ALA A 291 -22.80 -11.97 -21.47
N GLY A 292 -22.92 -11.48 -20.24
CA GLY A 292 -24.14 -11.59 -19.43
C GLY A 292 -24.32 -10.46 -18.40
N ILE A 293 -23.54 -9.39 -18.50
CA ILE A 293 -23.63 -8.18 -17.67
C ILE A 293 -23.37 -6.99 -18.60
N GLU A 294 -24.31 -6.06 -18.63
CA GLU A 294 -24.29 -4.90 -19.49
C GLU A 294 -23.66 -3.69 -18.78
N HIS A 295 -23.88 -3.53 -17.47
CA HIS A 295 -23.36 -2.41 -16.66
C HIS A 295 -22.63 -2.86 -15.40
N PHE A 296 -21.61 -2.11 -14.97
CA PHE A 296 -20.79 -2.42 -13.79
C PHE A 296 -20.90 -1.30 -12.74
N CYS A 297 -21.64 -1.54 -11.66
CA CYS A 297 -21.78 -0.62 -10.55
C CYS A 297 -20.73 -0.94 -9.46
N ILE A 298 -19.55 -0.33 -9.55
CA ILE A 298 -18.42 -0.57 -8.65
C ILE A 298 -18.45 0.45 -7.51
N HIS A 299 -18.31 0.00 -6.26
CA HIS A 299 -18.27 0.90 -5.09
C HIS A 299 -17.11 1.93 -5.21
N PRO A 300 -17.37 3.25 -5.09
CA PRO A 300 -16.38 4.31 -5.25
C PRO A 300 -15.49 4.49 -4.01
N GLY A 301 -14.80 3.42 -3.58
CA GLY A 301 -13.96 3.43 -2.37
C GLY A 301 -12.63 4.17 -2.50
N GLY A 302 -12.31 4.70 -3.68
CA GLY A 302 -11.05 5.34 -4.03
C GLY A 302 -10.47 4.83 -5.35
N LYS A 303 -9.78 5.69 -6.10
CA LYS A 303 -9.32 5.44 -7.48
C LYS A 303 -8.55 4.14 -7.64
N ALA A 304 -7.61 3.84 -6.73
CA ALA A 304 -6.81 2.61 -6.78
C ALA A 304 -7.62 1.30 -6.63
N VAL A 305 -8.79 1.35 -5.97
CA VAL A 305 -9.70 0.20 -5.86
C VAL A 305 -10.48 0.03 -7.17
N ILE A 306 -11.02 1.12 -7.72
CA ILE A 306 -11.78 1.12 -8.99
C ILE A 306 -10.89 0.62 -10.13
N ASP A 307 -9.70 1.21 -10.31
CA ASP A 307 -8.75 0.83 -11.37
C ASP A 307 -8.20 -0.60 -11.16
N GLY A 308 -8.07 -1.05 -9.91
CA GLY A 308 -7.68 -2.43 -9.57
C GLY A 308 -8.75 -3.46 -9.96
N ILE A 309 -10.02 -3.17 -9.70
CA ILE A 309 -11.16 -4.00 -10.14
C ILE A 309 -11.25 -4.00 -11.68
N GLY A 310 -11.15 -2.83 -12.30
CA GLY A 310 -11.19 -2.69 -13.76
C GLY A 310 -10.12 -3.53 -14.46
N LYS A 311 -8.87 -3.46 -14.00
CA LYS A 311 -7.76 -4.30 -14.49
C LYS A 311 -8.00 -5.79 -14.23
N SER A 312 -8.57 -6.16 -13.07
CA SER A 312 -8.87 -7.55 -12.73
C SER A 312 -10.01 -8.16 -13.55
N LEU A 313 -10.94 -7.35 -14.06
CA LEU A 313 -12.10 -7.79 -14.83
C LEU A 313 -12.03 -7.46 -16.33
N LYS A 314 -10.94 -6.79 -16.77
CA LYS A 314 -10.74 -6.30 -18.16
C LYS A 314 -11.84 -5.34 -18.62
N LEU A 315 -12.21 -4.42 -17.73
CA LEU A 315 -13.19 -3.38 -18.03
C LEU A 315 -12.56 -2.24 -18.82
N THR A 316 -13.39 -1.62 -19.66
CA THR A 316 -13.11 -0.41 -20.45
C THR A 316 -13.44 0.84 -19.64
N ASP A 317 -12.88 1.99 -20.01
CA ASP A 317 -13.11 3.24 -19.26
C ASP A 317 -14.60 3.65 -19.18
N TYR A 318 -15.42 3.31 -20.18
CA TYR A 318 -16.88 3.48 -20.13
C TYR A 318 -17.55 2.76 -18.95
N ASP A 319 -17.05 1.59 -18.56
CA ASP A 319 -17.58 0.82 -17.42
C ASP A 319 -17.09 1.37 -16.07
N LEU A 320 -15.92 2.03 -16.07
CA LEU A 320 -15.28 2.58 -14.87
C LEU A 320 -15.67 4.03 -14.60
N GLU A 321 -16.08 4.76 -15.65
CA GLU A 321 -16.52 6.14 -15.60
C GLU A 321 -17.60 6.38 -14.52
N PRO A 322 -18.70 5.61 -14.39
CA PRO A 322 -19.69 5.86 -13.33
C PRO A 322 -19.10 5.81 -11.92
N ALA A 323 -18.18 4.89 -11.65
CA ALA A 323 -17.50 4.76 -10.36
C ALA A 323 -16.49 5.89 -10.14
N ARG A 324 -15.75 6.31 -11.18
CA ARG A 324 -14.80 7.43 -11.12
C ARG A 324 -15.50 8.77 -10.96
N MET A 325 -16.62 9.01 -11.65
CA MET A 325 -17.36 10.27 -11.58
C MET A 325 -18.07 10.40 -10.23
N ALA A 326 -18.67 9.32 -9.70
CA ALA A 326 -19.24 9.35 -8.35
C ALA A 326 -18.18 9.62 -7.27
N LEU A 327 -17.00 9.00 -7.37
CA LEU A 327 -15.86 9.31 -6.51
C LEU A 327 -15.42 10.78 -6.63
N HIS A 328 -15.42 11.34 -7.85
CA HIS A 328 -15.06 12.74 -8.07
C HIS A 328 -16.08 13.69 -7.43
N ARG A 329 -17.39 13.51 -7.70
CA ARG A 329 -18.43 14.45 -7.27
C ARG A 329 -18.86 14.28 -5.82
N PHE A 330 -18.79 13.08 -5.25
CA PHE A 330 -19.32 12.78 -3.92
C PHE A 330 -18.31 12.13 -2.97
N GLY A 331 -17.16 11.64 -3.46
CA GLY A 331 -16.16 10.95 -2.64
C GLY A 331 -16.60 9.52 -2.25
N ASN A 332 -15.93 8.95 -1.25
CA ASN A 332 -16.33 7.66 -0.68
C ASN A 332 -17.39 7.88 0.41
N THR A 333 -18.67 7.86 0.05
CA THR A 333 -19.83 7.91 0.98
C THR A 333 -20.12 6.55 1.65
N SER A 334 -19.05 5.80 1.98
CA SER A 334 -19.07 4.46 2.60
C SER A 334 -20.13 3.53 1.98
N SER A 335 -21.10 3.07 2.78
CA SER A 335 -22.18 2.17 2.40
C SER A 335 -23.08 2.73 1.30
N GLY A 336 -23.26 4.05 1.23
CA GLY A 336 -24.09 4.74 0.24
C GLY A 336 -23.49 4.83 -1.16
N GLY A 337 -22.16 4.72 -1.31
CA GLY A 337 -21.44 5.07 -2.55
C GLY A 337 -21.92 4.38 -3.84
N LEU A 338 -22.46 3.17 -3.75
CA LEU A 338 -22.98 2.43 -4.91
C LEU A 338 -24.21 3.08 -5.55
N TRP A 339 -24.98 3.84 -4.78
CA TRP A 339 -26.24 4.43 -5.24
C TRP A 339 -26.02 5.74 -6.00
N TYR A 340 -24.95 6.48 -5.66
CA TYR A 340 -24.43 7.58 -6.47
C TYR A 340 -23.91 7.10 -7.84
N VAL A 341 -23.28 5.92 -7.90
CA VAL A 341 -22.82 5.27 -9.14
C VAL A 341 -23.99 4.80 -10.00
N LEU A 342 -25.02 4.22 -9.39
CA LEU A 342 -26.28 3.88 -10.07
C LEU A 342 -26.95 5.13 -10.64
N GLY A 343 -27.10 6.17 -9.83
CA GLY A 343 -27.68 7.45 -10.23
C GLY A 343 -26.92 8.16 -11.35
N TYR A 344 -25.61 7.95 -11.47
CA TYR A 344 -24.85 8.48 -12.61
C TYR A 344 -25.25 7.81 -13.93
N MET A 345 -25.39 6.48 -13.92
CA MET A 345 -25.80 5.71 -15.10
C MET A 345 -27.26 6.01 -15.47
N GLU A 346 -28.12 6.23 -14.48
CA GLU A 346 -29.51 6.64 -14.64
C GLU A 346 -29.64 8.06 -15.22
N ALA A 347 -28.92 9.03 -14.66
CA ALA A 347 -28.93 10.42 -15.16
C ALA A 347 -28.30 10.54 -16.56
N LYS A 348 -27.29 9.70 -16.90
CA LYS A 348 -26.78 9.51 -18.27
C LYS A 348 -27.68 8.61 -19.15
N LYS A 349 -28.86 8.19 -18.68
CA LYS A 349 -29.87 7.42 -19.42
C LYS A 349 -29.36 6.09 -20.01
N ARG A 350 -28.31 5.53 -19.39
CA ARG A 350 -27.60 4.31 -19.83
C ARG A 350 -28.38 3.02 -19.55
N LEU A 351 -29.25 3.04 -18.54
CA LEU A 351 -29.92 1.85 -18.01
C LEU A 351 -31.21 1.58 -18.80
N LYS A 352 -31.21 0.54 -19.63
CA LYS A 352 -32.30 0.15 -20.53
C LYS A 352 -33.03 -1.09 -20.05
N LYS A 353 -34.33 -1.17 -20.37
CA LYS A 353 -35.17 -2.31 -20.00
C LYS A 353 -34.59 -3.64 -20.50
N GLY A 354 -34.29 -4.55 -19.58
CA GLY A 354 -33.67 -5.85 -19.83
C GLY A 354 -32.18 -5.94 -19.51
N ASP A 355 -31.49 -4.80 -19.34
CA ASP A 355 -30.08 -4.77 -18.95
C ASP A 355 -29.85 -5.40 -17.58
N ARG A 356 -28.69 -6.02 -17.37
CA ARG A 356 -28.21 -6.48 -16.07
C ARG A 356 -27.06 -5.63 -15.56
N ILE A 357 -27.17 -5.22 -14.30
CA ILE A 357 -26.17 -4.42 -13.58
C ILE A 357 -25.48 -5.32 -12.56
N LEU A 358 -24.17 -5.54 -12.70
CA LEU A 358 -23.35 -6.17 -11.67
C LEU A 358 -22.92 -5.11 -10.65
N MET A 359 -23.50 -5.16 -9.46
CA MET A 359 -23.14 -4.30 -8.34
C MET A 359 -22.05 -4.97 -7.49
N ILE A 360 -20.91 -4.30 -7.33
CA ILE A 360 -19.70 -4.85 -6.68
C ILE A 360 -19.36 -4.05 -5.43
N SER A 361 -19.50 -4.68 -4.27
CA SER A 361 -19.26 -4.06 -2.96
C SER A 361 -18.14 -4.76 -2.19
N LEU A 362 -17.33 -3.98 -1.48
CA LEU A 362 -16.15 -4.40 -0.73
C LEU A 362 -16.15 -3.71 0.64
N GLY A 363 -15.60 -4.32 1.69
CA GLY A 363 -15.58 -3.70 3.01
C GLY A 363 -14.83 -4.48 4.08
N ALA A 364 -14.82 -3.92 5.30
CA ALA A 364 -14.05 -4.43 6.43
C ALA A 364 -14.42 -5.87 6.80
N GLY A 365 -13.42 -6.70 7.13
CA GLY A 365 -13.63 -8.09 7.55
C GLY A 365 -12.66 -9.14 7.03
N PHE A 366 -12.04 -9.08 5.85
CA PHE A 366 -12.50 -8.43 4.62
C PHE A 366 -13.78 -9.11 4.09
N LYS A 367 -14.65 -8.34 3.44
CA LYS A 367 -15.94 -8.79 2.87
C LYS A 367 -16.03 -8.34 1.40
N CYS A 368 -16.58 -9.20 0.53
CA CYS A 368 -16.97 -8.86 -0.84
C CYS A 368 -18.39 -9.36 -1.08
N ASN A 369 -19.32 -8.43 -1.31
CA ASN A 369 -20.74 -8.68 -1.48
C ASN A 369 -21.15 -8.15 -2.84
N ASN A 370 -21.61 -9.03 -3.72
CA ASN A 370 -21.99 -8.66 -5.07
C ASN A 370 -23.45 -9.06 -5.30
N CYS A 371 -24.19 -8.24 -6.04
CA CYS A 371 -25.53 -8.58 -6.49
C CYS A 371 -25.74 -8.20 -7.96
N VAL A 372 -26.73 -8.83 -8.58
CA VAL A 372 -27.11 -8.56 -9.98
C VAL A 372 -28.55 -8.08 -10.02
N TRP A 373 -28.72 -6.87 -10.55
CA TRP A 373 -30.02 -6.27 -10.83
C TRP A 373 -30.39 -6.46 -12.30
N GLU A 374 -31.68 -6.59 -12.58
CA GLU A 374 -32.30 -6.60 -13.90
C GLU A 374 -33.18 -5.33 -14.01
N VAL A 375 -32.96 -4.54 -15.06
CA VAL A 375 -33.66 -3.27 -15.28
C VAL A 375 -35.06 -3.51 -15.83
N VAL A 376 -36.10 -3.11 -15.09
CA VAL A 376 -37.51 -3.46 -15.37
C VAL A 376 -38.16 -2.50 -16.37
N ARG A 377 -37.68 -1.26 -16.41
CA ARG A 377 -38.09 -0.17 -17.30
C ARG A 377 -36.89 0.74 -17.53
N ASP A 378 -36.86 1.47 -18.66
CA ASP A 378 -35.85 2.49 -18.92
C ASP A 378 -35.80 3.50 -17.76
N LEU A 379 -34.59 3.83 -17.32
CA LEU A 379 -34.37 4.73 -16.18
C LEU A 379 -33.69 6.03 -16.64
N ASN A 380 -34.16 7.15 -16.11
CA ASN A 380 -33.79 8.50 -16.54
C ASN A 380 -33.97 9.59 -15.47
N ASP A 381 -34.18 9.25 -14.18
CA ASP A 381 -34.15 10.27 -13.11
C ASP A 381 -32.74 10.87 -13.02
N LEU A 382 -32.68 12.19 -12.84
CA LEU A 382 -31.40 12.87 -12.64
C LEU A 382 -30.94 12.77 -11.17
N ASN A 383 -31.85 12.51 -10.23
CA ASN A 383 -31.57 12.27 -8.82
C ASN A 383 -30.62 13.35 -8.23
N VAL A 384 -29.66 12.98 -7.38
CA VAL A 384 -28.60 13.90 -6.88
C VAL A 384 -27.68 14.51 -7.94
N TRP A 385 -27.71 14.03 -9.19
CA TRP A 385 -26.90 14.54 -10.29
C TRP A 385 -27.55 15.70 -11.05
N LYS A 386 -28.84 15.99 -10.82
CA LYS A 386 -29.66 16.99 -11.54
C LYS A 386 -28.93 18.29 -11.91
N ASP A 387 -28.22 18.88 -10.95
CA ASP A 387 -27.64 20.21 -11.11
C ASP A 387 -26.20 20.19 -11.67
N SER A 388 -25.68 19.01 -12.05
CA SER A 388 -24.27 18.81 -12.41
C SER A 388 -24.02 17.84 -13.57
N ILE A 389 -24.99 17.00 -13.94
CA ILE A 389 -24.78 15.85 -14.84
C ILE A 389 -24.18 16.23 -16.20
N ASP A 390 -24.49 17.41 -16.73
CA ASP A 390 -24.02 17.85 -18.06
C ASP A 390 -22.54 18.28 -18.07
N HIS A 391 -21.98 18.64 -16.90
CA HIS A 391 -20.55 18.92 -16.73
C HIS A 391 -19.68 17.65 -16.63
N TYR A 392 -20.29 16.46 -16.61
CA TYR A 392 -19.60 15.18 -16.49
C TYR A 392 -19.70 14.32 -17.76
N PRO A 393 -18.67 13.53 -18.13
CA PRO A 393 -17.34 13.51 -17.52
C PRO A 393 -16.58 14.81 -17.79
N SER A 394 -15.76 15.24 -16.82
CA SER A 394 -14.92 16.44 -16.98
C SER A 394 -13.95 16.23 -18.15
N GLN A 395 -13.91 17.19 -19.09
CA GLN A 395 -12.98 17.09 -20.24
C GLN A 395 -11.53 17.32 -19.83
N GLU A 396 -11.30 18.03 -18.73
CA GLU A 396 -10.03 18.02 -18.03
C GLU A 396 -9.80 16.63 -17.39
N GLY A 397 -8.62 16.05 -17.67
CA GLY A 397 -8.06 15.00 -16.84
C GLY A 397 -7.74 15.53 -15.43
N PRO A 398 -7.14 14.71 -14.54
CA PRO A 398 -6.87 15.11 -13.15
C PRO A 398 -5.69 16.12 -13.02
N ALA A 399 -5.85 17.31 -13.60
CA ALA A 399 -5.02 18.49 -13.44
C ALA A 399 -5.29 19.08 -12.05
N ASN A 400 -4.39 18.81 -11.11
CA ASN A 400 -4.66 19.03 -9.70
C ASN A 400 -4.42 20.47 -9.26
N SER A 401 -5.49 21.25 -9.14
CA SER A 401 -5.59 22.49 -8.33
C SER A 401 -4.84 22.34 -6.98
N PHE A 402 -5.04 21.21 -6.29
CA PHE A 402 -4.30 20.83 -5.06
C PHE A 402 -2.77 20.85 -5.18
N LEU A 403 -2.19 20.36 -6.29
CA LEU A 403 -0.74 20.32 -6.49
C LEU A 403 -0.20 21.69 -6.91
N GLU A 404 -0.96 22.42 -7.72
CA GLU A 404 -0.63 23.74 -8.22
C GLU A 404 -0.65 24.81 -7.13
N LYS A 405 -1.67 24.82 -6.27
CA LYS A 405 -1.75 25.68 -5.09
C LYS A 405 -0.80 25.21 -3.98
N GLY A 406 -0.85 23.92 -3.65
CA GLY A 406 -0.05 23.33 -2.56
C GLY A 406 1.47 23.43 -2.75
N LYS A 407 1.98 23.47 -3.99
CA LYS A 407 3.38 23.86 -4.25
C LYS A 407 3.62 25.34 -3.98
N ARG A 408 2.82 26.23 -4.59
CA ARG A 408 2.97 27.69 -4.47
C ARG A 408 2.97 28.16 -3.02
N ASP A 409 2.14 27.58 -2.16
CA ASP A 409 2.05 28.00 -0.75
C ASP A 409 3.18 27.43 0.12
N LEU A 410 3.78 26.31 -0.28
CA LEU A 410 5.03 25.78 0.28
C LEU A 410 6.25 26.62 -0.16
N GLU A 411 6.30 26.98 -1.45
CA GLU A 411 7.37 27.77 -2.08
C GLU A 411 7.38 29.24 -1.62
N LYS A 412 6.20 29.81 -1.27
CA LYS A 412 6.07 31.14 -0.65
C LYS A 412 6.46 31.19 0.84
N GLY A 413 6.76 30.06 1.48
CA GLY A 413 7.08 30.02 2.92
C GLY A 413 5.92 30.34 3.86
N LEU A 414 4.67 30.39 3.36
CA LEU A 414 3.47 30.72 4.15
C LEU A 414 3.08 29.64 5.16
N MET A 415 3.67 28.44 5.06
CA MET A 415 3.49 27.34 6.01
C MET A 415 4.68 27.21 6.98
N HIS A 416 4.91 28.23 7.81
CA HIS A 416 5.75 28.08 8.99
C HIS A 416 4.99 27.33 10.09
N PRO A 417 5.49 26.17 10.59
CA PRO A 417 5.05 25.67 11.88
C PRO A 417 5.46 26.70 12.94
N GLN A 418 4.53 27.10 13.82
CA GLN A 418 4.88 27.92 14.98
C GLN A 418 5.89 27.15 15.84
N GLN A 419 7.11 27.67 15.99
CA GLN A 419 8.08 27.14 16.93
C GLN A 419 7.55 27.32 18.36
N ASN A 420 7.73 26.30 19.20
CA ASN A 420 7.25 26.32 20.58
C ASN A 420 7.76 27.55 21.35
N GLN A 421 6.82 28.38 21.80
CA GLN A 421 7.01 29.11 23.06
C GLN A 421 6.60 28.17 24.20
N ASN A 422 7.41 28.09 25.26
CA ASN A 422 7.12 27.25 26.41
C ASN A 422 5.94 27.83 27.21
N PRO A 423 4.86 27.07 27.47
CA PRO A 423 3.85 27.47 28.43
C PRO A 423 4.36 27.27 29.87
N LEU A 424 4.56 28.36 30.61
CA LEU A 424 4.80 28.37 32.04
C LEU A 424 3.49 28.70 32.77
N ALA A 425 3.03 27.79 33.66
CA ALA A 425 1.91 27.94 34.60
C ALA A 425 0.53 28.29 33.95
N GLU A 426 -0.64 27.90 34.44
CA GLU A 426 -1.19 27.48 35.74
C GLU A 426 -2.34 26.46 35.47
N SER A 427 -3.00 25.79 36.42
CA SER A 427 -2.76 25.44 37.83
C SER A 427 -3.61 24.20 38.17
N SER A 428 -3.27 23.44 39.22
CA SER A 428 -4.10 22.37 39.81
C SER A 428 -3.65 22.07 41.25
N PRO A 429 -4.54 21.59 42.15
CA PRO A 429 -4.33 21.68 43.60
C PRO A 429 -3.51 20.55 44.27
N THR A 430 -3.25 20.77 45.56
CA THR A 430 -2.43 20.00 46.52
C THR A 430 -2.91 18.57 46.80
N PRO A 431 -2.01 17.70 47.32
CA PRO A 431 -2.05 17.44 48.77
C PRO A 431 -0.69 17.59 49.51
N SER A 432 -0.72 17.31 50.81
CA SER A 432 0.24 17.75 51.86
C SER A 432 1.36 16.71 52.21
N PRO A 433 2.38 17.03 53.05
CA PRO A 433 3.74 16.51 52.84
C PRO A 433 4.38 15.63 53.94
N SER A 434 5.51 15.00 53.58
CA SER A 434 6.63 14.57 54.45
C SER A 434 7.84 14.17 53.56
N SER A 435 9.11 14.12 53.98
CA SER A 435 9.89 14.92 54.96
C SER A 435 11.39 14.53 54.87
N THR A 436 12.33 15.50 54.95
CA THR A 436 13.80 15.32 55.14
C THR A 436 14.59 14.53 54.06
N SER A 437 15.90 14.73 53.79
CA SER A 437 16.93 15.66 54.32
C SER A 437 18.10 15.88 53.33
N SER A 438 19.01 16.81 53.69
CA SER A 438 20.45 16.91 53.30
C SER A 438 20.85 17.30 51.85
N ALA A 439 21.51 18.47 51.77
CA ALA A 439 22.43 18.95 50.73
C ALA A 439 23.83 19.18 51.41
N PRO A 440 24.82 19.96 50.92
CA PRO A 440 25.02 20.68 49.64
C PRO A 440 26.37 20.34 48.95
N ALA A 441 26.76 20.94 47.81
CA ALA A 441 27.61 22.16 47.65
C ALA A 441 28.58 21.91 46.44
N LEU A 442 29.42 22.77 45.83
CA LEU A 442 29.87 24.19 45.87
C LEU A 442 30.17 24.57 44.37
N VAL A 443 30.43 25.81 43.90
CA VAL A 443 30.07 27.22 44.19
C VAL A 443 30.41 28.03 42.91
N LEU A 444 29.81 29.21 42.70
CA LEU A 444 30.05 30.10 41.56
C LEU A 444 30.39 31.52 42.03
N SER A 445 31.51 32.11 41.57
CA SER A 445 31.80 33.55 41.73
C SER A 445 33.04 34.04 40.96
N ASN A 446 33.29 35.34 40.76
CA ASN A 446 32.49 36.46 40.22
C ASN A 446 33.37 37.73 40.21
N SER A 447 33.11 38.68 39.30
CA SER A 447 33.46 40.13 39.42
C SER A 447 34.94 40.59 39.47
N GLY A 448 35.18 41.84 39.07
CA GLY A 448 36.45 42.57 39.21
C GLY A 448 36.70 43.61 38.11
N LYS A 449 36.75 44.91 38.44
CA LYS A 449 37.05 46.02 37.49
C LYS A 449 38.39 46.71 37.80
N ARG A 450 38.93 47.42 36.80
CA ARG A 450 40.15 48.25 36.86
C ARG A 450 40.16 49.26 38.02
N ILE A 451 41.37 49.59 38.49
CA ILE A 451 41.79 50.95 38.85
C ILE A 451 43.20 51.17 38.24
N ASP A 452 43.49 52.36 37.73
CA ASP A 452 44.75 52.72 37.09
C ASP A 452 45.73 53.41 38.06
N GLN A 453 47.04 53.38 37.76
CA GLN A 453 47.99 54.42 38.21
C GLN A 453 49.07 54.67 37.14
N ALA A 454 49.62 55.88 37.11
CA ALA A 454 50.31 56.42 35.93
C ALA A 454 51.80 56.75 36.16
N GLY A 455 52.63 56.49 35.14
CA GLY A 455 54.01 56.95 35.04
C GLY A 455 54.24 57.70 33.73
N LYS A 456 54.51 59.01 33.78
CA LYS A 456 54.70 59.85 32.59
C LYS A 456 56.14 59.78 32.07
N LYS A 457 56.31 59.63 30.75
CA LYS A 457 57.39 60.26 29.97
C LYS A 457 56.78 60.97 28.74
N LYS A 458 57.57 61.81 28.07
CA LYS A 458 57.13 62.82 27.06
C LYS A 458 57.98 62.67 25.78
N TYR A 459 57.83 63.60 24.82
CA TYR A 459 58.56 63.71 23.53
C TYR A 459 58.08 62.74 22.43
N VAL A 460 57.96 63.10 21.14
CA VAL A 460 57.78 64.42 20.46
C VAL A 460 56.59 64.28 19.50
N LYS A 461 55.88 65.38 19.19
CA LYS A 461 54.80 65.38 18.19
C LYS A 461 55.32 65.88 16.83
N GLN A 462 55.63 64.98 15.91
CA GLN A 462 55.89 65.34 14.50
C GLN A 462 54.57 65.76 13.83
N VAL A 463 54.64 66.70 12.88
CA VAL A 463 53.45 67.36 12.32
C VAL A 463 53.15 66.78 10.94
N THR A 464 52.13 65.94 10.83
CA THR A 464 51.67 65.40 9.54
C THR A 464 50.76 66.38 8.80
N GLY A 465 50.80 66.32 7.46
CA GLY A 465 49.90 67.06 6.58
C GLY A 465 48.50 66.44 6.51
N ARG A 466 47.58 67.08 5.78
CA ARG A 466 46.15 66.68 5.69
C ARG A 466 45.88 65.26 5.16
N HIS A 467 46.86 64.61 4.53
CA HIS A 467 46.75 63.25 3.99
C HIS A 467 47.61 62.22 4.74
N ASN A 468 48.33 62.65 5.79
CA ASN A 468 49.10 61.81 6.70
C ASN A 468 50.33 61.10 6.11
N ASP A 469 50.77 61.51 4.91
CA ASP A 469 51.95 60.97 4.22
C ASP A 469 53.26 61.26 4.99
N THR A 470 54.19 60.31 4.97
CA THR A 470 55.56 60.46 5.48
C THR A 470 56.56 60.62 4.33
N GLU A 471 57.80 61.00 4.63
CA GLU A 471 58.85 61.18 3.60
C GLU A 471 59.12 59.90 2.79
N LEU A 472 58.94 58.71 3.39
CA LEU A 472 59.02 57.42 2.70
C LEU A 472 57.90 57.26 1.66
N HIS A 473 56.67 57.69 1.95
CA HIS A 473 55.54 57.61 0.99
C HIS A 473 55.87 58.41 -0.28
N LEU A 474 56.47 59.59 -0.13
CA LEU A 474 56.86 60.44 -1.26
C LEU A 474 58.03 59.84 -2.03
N ALA A 475 59.07 59.32 -1.36
CA ALA A 475 60.20 58.65 -2.01
C ALA A 475 59.76 57.42 -2.81
N ALA A 476 58.91 56.57 -2.24
CA ALA A 476 58.36 55.38 -2.89
C ALA A 476 57.45 55.73 -4.08
N GLN A 477 56.59 56.75 -3.95
CA GLN A 477 55.72 57.20 -5.04
C GLN A 477 56.50 57.73 -6.27
N HIS A 478 57.66 58.32 -6.05
CA HIS A 478 58.51 58.86 -7.13
C HIS A 478 59.58 57.86 -7.62
N GLY A 479 59.67 56.66 -7.03
CA GLY A 479 60.61 55.62 -7.42
C GLY A 479 62.07 55.88 -7.03
N ASP A 480 62.33 56.76 -6.05
CA ASP A 480 63.70 57.11 -5.64
C ASP A 480 64.33 56.01 -4.77
N LEU A 481 64.99 55.07 -5.45
CA LEU A 481 65.70 53.94 -4.85
C LEU A 481 66.83 54.36 -3.90
N ALA A 482 67.40 55.56 -4.05
CA ALA A 482 68.47 56.05 -3.18
C ALA A 482 67.88 56.57 -1.86
N ALA A 483 66.84 57.42 -1.93
CA ALA A 483 66.12 57.91 -0.76
C ALA A 483 65.49 56.76 0.04
N VAL A 484 64.81 55.81 -0.62
CA VAL A 484 64.21 54.64 0.03
C VAL A 484 65.27 53.79 0.76
N LYS A 485 66.43 53.53 0.15
CA LYS A 485 67.53 52.77 0.79
C LYS A 485 68.14 53.50 1.98
N GLN A 486 68.23 54.83 1.93
CA GLN A 486 68.74 55.62 3.04
C GLN A 486 67.76 55.61 4.22
N ILE A 487 66.49 55.93 3.97
CA ILE A 487 65.42 55.95 4.99
C ILE A 487 65.27 54.58 5.67
N LEU A 488 65.28 53.48 4.92
CA LEU A 488 65.18 52.13 5.49
C LEU A 488 66.38 51.76 6.39
N ASN A 489 67.59 52.24 6.09
CA ASN A 489 68.77 52.00 6.92
C ASN A 489 68.75 52.87 8.20
N ASP A 490 68.25 54.10 8.11
CA ASP A 490 68.06 54.97 9.28
C ASP A 490 66.96 54.42 10.22
N ILE A 491 65.90 53.82 9.67
CA ILE A 491 64.84 53.12 10.42
C ILE A 491 65.40 51.87 11.14
N ASP A 492 66.15 51.00 10.45
CA ASP A 492 66.79 49.82 11.05
C ASP A 492 67.65 50.18 12.27
N SER A 493 68.28 51.35 12.27
CA SER A 493 69.13 51.82 13.38
C SER A 493 68.35 52.15 14.67
N GLN A 494 67.03 52.31 14.60
CA GLN A 494 66.19 52.78 15.72
C GLN A 494 65.20 51.72 16.26
N LEU A 495 64.94 50.63 15.53
CA LEU A 495 63.72 49.82 15.72
C LEU A 495 63.90 48.43 16.37
N MET A 496 64.83 48.31 17.33
CA MET A 496 64.89 47.17 18.26
C MET A 496 63.81 47.26 19.36
N GLY A 497 62.52 47.24 18.98
CA GLY A 497 61.43 47.32 19.96
C GLY A 497 59.99 47.31 19.41
N THR A 498 59.43 46.11 19.20
CA THR A 498 57.98 45.81 19.10
C THR A 498 57.12 46.79 18.29
N PHE A 499 56.97 46.52 16.99
CA PHE A 499 56.05 47.24 16.09
C PHE A 499 54.59 47.27 16.57
N SER A 500 53.89 48.36 16.24
CA SER A 500 52.43 48.45 16.34
C SER A 500 51.74 47.90 15.07
N GLY A 501 50.45 47.59 15.16
CA GLY A 501 49.70 47.00 14.05
C GLY A 501 49.32 47.98 12.93
N GLU A 502 49.47 49.29 13.13
CA GLU A 502 49.06 50.30 12.14
C GLU A 502 50.19 50.64 11.16
N ASP A 503 51.43 50.75 11.65
CA ASP A 503 52.63 50.96 10.82
C ASP A 503 52.81 49.82 9.80
N PHE A 504 52.52 48.59 10.22
CA PHE A 504 52.62 47.39 9.38
C PHE A 504 51.60 47.36 8.22
N ASP A 505 50.41 47.97 8.36
CA ASP A 505 49.41 48.00 7.27
C ASP A 505 49.76 49.06 6.20
N VAL A 506 50.67 50.01 6.51
CA VAL A 506 51.25 51.01 5.60
C VAL A 506 52.35 50.39 4.72
N GLU A 507 53.31 49.69 5.31
CA GLU A 507 54.41 49.03 4.57
C GLU A 507 53.87 47.99 3.56
N VAL A 508 52.82 47.24 3.94
CA VAL A 508 52.12 46.33 3.03
C VAL A 508 51.24 47.09 2.01
N ALA A 509 50.92 48.38 2.21
CA ALA A 509 50.31 49.22 1.18
C ALA A 509 51.33 49.73 0.15
N GLU A 510 52.57 50.03 0.57
CA GLU A 510 53.67 50.45 -0.30
C GLU A 510 54.03 49.39 -1.36
N ILE A 511 54.08 48.11 -0.94
CA ILE A 511 54.24 46.96 -1.84
C ILE A 511 53.06 46.83 -2.82
N ARG A 512 51.82 47.07 -2.35
CA ARG A 512 50.63 47.01 -3.22
C ARG A 512 50.64 48.12 -4.29
N ALA A 513 51.24 49.27 -4.01
CA ALA A 513 51.37 50.37 -4.97
C ALA A 513 52.50 50.11 -5.99
N SER A 514 53.69 49.74 -5.51
CA SER A 514 54.86 49.49 -6.38
C SER A 514 54.67 48.31 -7.34
N VAL A 515 54.00 47.23 -6.91
CA VAL A 515 53.72 46.04 -7.73
C VAL A 515 52.66 46.27 -8.83
N VAL A 516 51.93 47.39 -8.79
CA VAL A 516 50.88 47.72 -9.78
C VAL A 516 51.37 48.64 -10.90
N ASN A 517 52.47 49.37 -10.70
CA ASN A 517 53.06 50.28 -11.68
C ASN A 517 54.29 49.62 -12.35
N GLU A 518 54.37 49.68 -13.68
CA GLU A 518 55.32 48.88 -14.50
C GLU A 518 56.81 49.27 -14.38
N GLY A 519 57.20 50.14 -13.44
CA GLY A 519 58.53 50.78 -13.36
C GLY A 519 59.34 50.59 -12.07
N HIS A 520 58.93 49.71 -11.14
CA HIS A 520 59.49 49.66 -9.77
C HIS A 520 60.06 48.30 -9.35
N VAL A 521 60.62 47.53 -10.29
CA VAL A 521 61.27 46.23 -10.07
C VAL A 521 62.32 46.30 -8.94
N ASP A 522 63.19 47.31 -8.96
CA ASP A 522 64.25 47.49 -7.95
C ASP A 522 63.72 47.84 -6.55
N VAL A 523 62.55 48.47 -6.44
CA VAL A 523 61.92 48.78 -5.15
C VAL A 523 61.39 47.50 -4.52
N VAL A 524 60.69 46.66 -5.29
CA VAL A 524 60.25 45.34 -4.84
C VAL A 524 61.45 44.47 -4.43
N LYS A 525 62.53 44.51 -5.21
CA LYS A 525 63.79 43.81 -4.90
C LYS A 525 64.45 44.31 -3.61
N ALA A 526 64.43 45.62 -3.35
CA ALA A 526 64.94 46.21 -2.11
C ALA A 526 64.11 45.79 -0.89
N LEU A 527 62.78 45.86 -0.98
CA LEU A 527 61.87 45.50 0.12
C LEU A 527 61.94 44.00 0.46
N LEU A 528 61.94 43.12 -0.56
CA LEU A 528 62.11 41.67 -0.36
C LEU A 528 63.49 41.30 0.20
N SER A 529 64.52 42.13 -0.02
CA SER A 529 65.84 41.92 0.59
C SER A 529 65.92 42.30 2.08
N LYS A 530 64.91 43.01 2.62
CA LYS A 530 64.78 43.35 4.05
C LYS A 530 63.88 42.33 4.79
N ASP A 531 62.67 42.04 4.28
CA ASP A 531 61.82 40.94 4.81
C ASP A 531 61.13 40.12 3.69
N PRO A 532 61.61 38.88 3.42
CA PRO A 532 60.93 37.95 2.52
C PRO A 532 59.50 37.55 2.94
N GLN A 533 59.14 37.65 4.23
CA GLN A 533 57.77 37.30 4.69
C GLN A 533 56.70 38.26 4.16
N LEU A 534 57.08 39.45 3.68
CA LEU A 534 56.18 40.40 3.03
C LEU A 534 55.46 39.78 1.81
N ALA A 535 56.12 38.89 1.05
CA ALA A 535 55.52 38.20 -0.09
C ALA A 535 54.31 37.31 0.28
N ARG A 536 54.29 36.77 1.51
CA ARG A 536 53.22 35.91 2.05
C ARG A 536 52.02 36.70 2.59
N ARG A 537 52.12 38.01 2.77
CA ARG A 537 51.05 38.82 3.35
C ARG A 537 49.91 39.02 2.36
N THR A 538 48.67 39.07 2.86
CA THR A 538 47.45 39.15 2.05
C THR A 538 46.69 40.45 2.28
N ASP A 539 45.99 40.94 1.25
CA ASP A 539 45.12 42.12 1.35
C ASP A 539 43.74 41.83 2.00
N LYS A 540 42.87 42.84 2.06
CA LYS A 540 41.50 42.72 2.57
C LYS A 540 40.60 41.77 1.74
N LYS A 541 41.05 41.34 0.54
CA LYS A 541 40.45 40.31 -0.32
C LYS A 541 41.19 38.95 -0.27
N GLY A 542 42.20 38.80 0.60
CA GLY A 542 43.00 37.58 0.76
C GLY A 542 44.11 37.40 -0.28
N GLN A 543 44.41 38.41 -1.09
CA GLN A 543 45.30 38.30 -2.24
C GLN A 543 46.74 38.65 -1.83
N THR A 544 47.70 37.77 -2.15
CA THR A 544 49.14 38.00 -1.91
C THR A 544 49.77 38.98 -2.90
N ALA A 545 51.02 39.38 -2.68
CA ALA A 545 51.78 40.21 -3.64
C ALA A 545 51.81 39.58 -5.06
N LEU A 546 51.97 38.25 -5.15
CA LEU A 546 51.93 37.53 -6.43
C LEU A 546 50.58 37.72 -7.16
N HIS A 547 49.45 37.74 -6.43
CA HIS A 547 48.13 38.00 -7.02
C HIS A 547 47.96 39.45 -7.52
N MET A 548 48.81 40.39 -7.13
CA MET A 548 48.86 41.74 -7.72
C MET A 548 49.75 41.75 -8.96
N ALA A 549 50.96 41.21 -8.87
CA ALA A 549 51.92 41.13 -9.99
C ALA A 549 51.30 40.43 -11.21
N VAL A 550 50.61 39.31 -11.00
CA VAL A 550 49.87 38.57 -12.04
C VAL A 550 48.78 39.41 -12.74
N LYS A 551 48.20 40.42 -12.08
CA LYS A 551 47.28 41.37 -12.73
C LYS A 551 48.05 42.45 -13.51
N GLY A 552 49.08 43.00 -12.88
CA GLY A 552 49.92 44.12 -13.34
C GLY A 552 50.89 43.80 -14.47
N GLN A 553 50.79 42.63 -15.10
CA GLN A 553 51.53 42.21 -16.32
C GLN A 553 53.06 42.05 -16.17
N SER A 554 53.69 42.63 -15.15
CA SER A 554 55.14 42.51 -14.92
C SER A 554 55.56 41.08 -14.59
N CYS A 555 56.07 40.38 -15.60
CA CYS A 555 56.64 39.04 -15.47
C CYS A 555 57.89 39.02 -14.57
N GLU A 556 58.69 40.08 -14.59
CA GLU A 556 59.91 40.19 -13.78
C GLU A 556 59.61 40.31 -12.26
N VAL A 557 58.57 41.07 -11.88
CA VAL A 557 58.10 41.11 -10.48
C VAL A 557 57.50 39.77 -10.05
N VAL A 558 56.85 39.02 -10.95
CA VAL A 558 56.42 37.64 -10.68
C VAL A 558 57.63 36.74 -10.38
N LYS A 559 58.71 36.82 -11.16
CA LYS A 559 59.93 36.03 -10.93
C LYS A 559 60.60 36.37 -9.59
N LEU A 560 60.81 37.64 -9.27
CA LEU A 560 61.42 38.06 -7.99
C LEU A 560 60.61 37.58 -6.77
N LEU A 561 59.27 37.58 -6.86
CA LEU A 561 58.40 37.08 -5.78
C LEU A 561 58.50 35.55 -5.61
N LEU A 562 58.69 34.80 -6.69
CA LEU A 562 58.85 33.35 -6.67
C LEU A 562 60.27 32.91 -6.30
N GLU A 563 61.29 33.71 -6.64
CA GLU A 563 62.67 33.55 -6.15
C GLU A 563 62.76 33.80 -4.63
N ALA A 564 61.99 34.75 -4.10
CA ALA A 564 61.92 35.03 -2.66
C ALA A 564 61.17 33.93 -1.89
N ASP A 565 60.04 33.43 -2.41
CA ASP A 565 59.31 32.28 -1.84
C ASP A 565 58.38 31.60 -2.86
N ALA A 566 58.84 30.52 -3.48
CA ALA A 566 58.03 29.75 -4.44
C ALA A 566 56.71 29.23 -3.85
N ALA A 567 56.63 29.00 -2.53
CA ALA A 567 55.44 28.45 -1.88
C ALA A 567 54.19 29.36 -1.97
N ILE A 568 54.36 30.66 -2.27
CA ILE A 568 53.22 31.59 -2.44
C ILE A 568 52.32 31.24 -3.64
N VAL A 569 52.79 30.44 -4.61
CA VAL A 569 52.02 30.06 -5.80
C VAL A 569 50.72 29.33 -5.47
N MET A 570 50.74 28.53 -4.41
CA MET A 570 49.62 27.71 -3.95
C MET A 570 48.72 28.38 -2.89
N LEU A 571 49.06 29.58 -2.41
CA LEU A 571 48.21 30.32 -1.47
C LEU A 571 46.94 30.81 -2.17
N PRO A 572 45.72 30.55 -1.65
CA PRO A 572 44.48 30.97 -2.27
C PRO A 572 43.97 32.33 -1.75
N ASP A 573 43.30 33.10 -2.61
CA ASP A 573 42.52 34.27 -2.19
C ASP A 573 41.19 33.91 -1.50
N LYS A 574 40.42 34.91 -1.03
CA LYS A 574 39.12 34.67 -0.35
C LYS A 574 38.08 33.95 -1.22
N ASN A 575 38.28 33.86 -2.54
CA ASN A 575 37.42 33.13 -3.47
C ASN A 575 38.02 31.74 -3.84
N GLY A 576 39.17 31.38 -3.28
CA GLY A 576 39.87 30.13 -3.59
C GLY A 576 40.72 30.18 -4.87
N ASN A 577 40.92 31.35 -5.48
CA ASN A 577 41.83 31.43 -6.63
C ASN A 577 43.27 31.31 -6.15
N THR A 578 44.07 30.45 -6.78
CA THR A 578 45.54 30.55 -6.75
C THR A 578 46.03 31.55 -7.80
N ALA A 579 47.32 31.87 -7.80
CA ALA A 579 47.94 32.76 -8.79
C ALA A 579 47.66 32.32 -10.24
N LEU A 580 47.73 31.01 -10.52
CA LEU A 580 47.43 30.42 -11.83
C LEU A 580 46.01 30.76 -12.32
N HIS A 581 45.00 30.61 -11.45
CA HIS A 581 43.61 30.94 -11.78
C HIS A 581 43.44 32.44 -12.14
N VAL A 582 44.21 33.33 -11.50
CA VAL A 582 44.19 34.77 -11.82
C VAL A 582 44.92 35.07 -13.12
N ALA A 583 46.04 34.39 -13.39
CA ALA A 583 46.81 34.53 -14.62
C ALA A 583 46.00 34.10 -15.86
N THR A 584 45.37 32.92 -15.79
CA THR A 584 44.44 32.41 -16.81
C THR A 584 43.30 33.41 -17.03
N ARG A 585 42.59 33.82 -15.97
CA ARG A 585 41.47 34.78 -16.06
C ARG A 585 41.87 36.17 -16.60
N LYS A 586 43.17 36.50 -16.59
CA LYS A 586 43.73 37.73 -17.16
C LYS A 586 44.47 37.53 -18.48
N LYS A 587 44.37 36.35 -19.11
CA LYS A 587 45.02 36.00 -20.39
C LYS A 587 46.54 36.29 -20.40
N ARG A 588 47.23 36.02 -19.29
CA ARG A 588 48.67 36.30 -19.15
C ARG A 588 49.51 35.08 -19.52
N VAL A 589 49.71 34.83 -20.81
CA VAL A 589 50.39 33.62 -21.34
C VAL A 589 51.76 33.38 -20.68
N GLU A 590 52.66 34.36 -20.76
CA GLU A 590 54.02 34.27 -20.20
C GLU A 590 54.00 33.90 -18.72
N ILE A 591 53.16 34.59 -17.94
CA ILE A 591 53.01 34.37 -16.50
C ILE A 591 52.38 32.99 -16.21
N VAL A 592 51.46 32.49 -17.03
CA VAL A 592 50.95 31.11 -16.92
C VAL A 592 52.08 30.11 -17.15
N ASN A 593 52.94 30.31 -18.16
CA ASN A 593 54.07 29.43 -18.43
C ASN A 593 55.08 29.41 -17.27
N GLU A 594 55.47 30.56 -16.73
CA GLU A 594 56.38 30.66 -15.57
C GLU A 594 55.79 30.01 -14.31
N LEU A 595 54.49 30.18 -14.06
CA LEU A 595 53.82 29.54 -12.92
C LEU A 595 53.72 28.02 -13.07
N LEU A 596 53.57 27.50 -14.30
CA LEU A 596 53.49 26.06 -14.59
C LEU A 596 54.87 25.36 -14.62
N LEU A 597 55.98 26.12 -14.71
CA LEU A 597 57.35 25.59 -14.61
C LEU A 597 57.75 25.23 -13.17
N LEU A 598 57.02 25.70 -12.16
CA LEU A 598 57.29 25.41 -10.74
C LEU A 598 56.81 24.00 -10.36
N PRO A 599 57.64 23.17 -9.69
CA PRO A 599 57.27 21.79 -9.32
C PRO A 599 56.13 21.71 -8.29
N ASP A 600 55.93 22.75 -7.48
CA ASP A 600 54.88 22.81 -6.45
C ASP A 600 53.52 23.32 -6.97
N THR A 601 53.42 23.72 -8.25
CA THR A 601 52.16 24.21 -8.83
C THR A 601 51.19 23.07 -9.11
N ASN A 602 50.19 22.91 -8.24
CA ASN A 602 49.05 22.03 -8.51
C ASN A 602 48.11 22.66 -9.56
N VAL A 603 48.32 22.28 -10.82
CA VAL A 603 47.51 22.69 -11.99
C VAL A 603 46.00 22.39 -11.81
N ASN A 604 45.68 21.35 -11.05
CA ASN A 604 44.31 20.88 -10.78
C ASN A 604 43.77 21.34 -9.42
N ALA A 605 44.31 22.43 -8.86
CA ALA A 605 43.71 23.11 -7.72
C ALA A 605 42.29 23.62 -8.08
N LEU A 606 41.39 23.65 -7.09
CA LEU A 606 39.99 24.06 -7.27
C LEU A 606 39.69 25.37 -6.56
N THR A 607 38.98 26.28 -7.23
CA THR A 607 38.36 27.45 -6.60
C THR A 607 37.20 27.06 -5.67
N ARG A 608 36.67 28.02 -4.90
CA ARG A 608 35.44 27.81 -4.10
C ARG A 608 34.21 27.46 -4.94
N ASP A 609 34.21 27.85 -6.21
CA ASP A 609 33.15 27.55 -7.18
C ASP A 609 33.36 26.18 -7.87
N HIS A 610 34.31 25.37 -7.37
CA HIS A 610 34.69 24.05 -7.91
C HIS A 610 35.11 24.09 -9.40
N LYS A 611 35.88 25.10 -9.80
CA LYS A 611 36.53 25.19 -11.12
C LYS A 611 38.04 25.03 -11.01
N THR A 612 38.68 24.35 -11.96
CA THR A 612 40.14 24.37 -12.16
C THR A 612 40.57 25.54 -13.04
N ALA A 613 41.89 25.72 -13.22
CA ALA A 613 42.42 26.67 -14.19
C ALA A 613 41.97 26.35 -15.63
N LEU A 614 41.79 25.08 -15.99
CA LEU A 614 41.29 24.67 -17.31
C LEU A 614 39.82 25.04 -17.52
N ASP A 615 38.97 24.83 -16.51
CA ASP A 615 37.56 25.24 -16.57
C ASP A 615 37.44 26.77 -16.78
N ILE A 616 38.30 27.57 -16.13
CA ILE A 616 38.37 29.03 -16.35
C ILE A 616 38.90 29.37 -17.76
N ALA A 617 39.84 28.59 -18.30
CA ALA A 617 40.33 28.81 -19.66
C ALA A 617 39.25 28.52 -20.71
N GLU A 618 38.43 27.48 -20.52
CA GLU A 618 37.31 27.14 -21.41
C GLU A 618 36.19 28.20 -21.39
N ASP A 619 35.92 28.85 -20.24
CA ASP A 619 34.95 29.96 -20.11
C ASP A 619 35.37 31.28 -20.80
N LEU A 620 36.63 31.45 -21.22
CA LEU A 620 37.12 32.69 -21.82
C LEU A 620 36.74 32.83 -23.30
N THR A 621 36.50 34.08 -23.73
CA THR A 621 36.29 34.41 -25.15
C THR A 621 37.48 33.98 -26.01
N LEU A 622 37.20 33.38 -27.17
CA LEU A 622 38.23 32.89 -28.09
C LEU A 622 39.14 34.04 -28.57
N SER A 623 40.44 33.88 -28.30
CA SER A 623 41.57 34.64 -28.83
C SER A 623 42.84 33.79 -28.71
N GLU A 624 43.90 34.13 -29.45
CA GLU A 624 45.16 33.37 -29.50
C GLU A 624 45.69 33.01 -28.09
N GLU A 625 45.74 34.00 -27.19
CA GLU A 625 46.25 33.84 -25.82
C GLU A 625 45.41 32.84 -25.00
N SER A 626 44.11 32.73 -25.30
CA SER A 626 43.22 31.77 -24.64
C SER A 626 43.36 30.35 -25.20
N SER A 627 43.86 30.19 -26.42
CA SER A 627 44.18 28.89 -27.00
C SER A 627 45.52 28.40 -26.48
N GLU A 628 46.54 29.26 -26.49
CA GLU A 628 47.88 28.95 -25.99
C GLU A 628 47.84 28.57 -24.49
N ILE A 629 47.09 29.32 -23.67
CA ILE A 629 46.89 28.96 -22.25
C ILE A 629 46.20 27.60 -22.08
N LYS A 630 45.27 27.19 -22.98
CA LYS A 630 44.66 25.85 -22.93
C LYS A 630 45.69 24.77 -23.27
N GLU A 631 46.46 24.95 -24.34
CA GLU A 631 47.50 24.00 -24.74
C GLU A 631 48.56 23.82 -23.65
N CYS A 632 49.01 24.92 -23.01
CA CYS A 632 49.92 24.84 -21.87
C CYS A 632 49.30 24.11 -20.68
N LEU A 633 48.04 24.40 -20.31
CA LEU A 633 47.35 23.68 -19.23
C LEU A 633 47.21 22.18 -19.53
N TYR A 634 46.80 21.80 -20.75
CA TYR A 634 46.75 20.39 -21.18
C TYR A 634 48.12 19.72 -21.14
N LYS A 635 49.19 20.40 -21.58
CA LYS A 635 50.58 19.89 -21.56
C LYS A 635 51.08 19.57 -20.14
N TYR A 636 50.66 20.34 -19.14
CA TYR A 636 50.98 20.10 -17.72
C TYR A 636 49.91 19.27 -16.99
N GLY A 637 49.03 18.57 -17.71
CA GLY A 637 48.10 17.59 -17.12
C GLY A 637 46.88 18.21 -16.43
N ALA A 638 46.42 19.38 -16.87
CA ALA A 638 45.15 19.94 -16.41
C ALA A 638 43.96 19.05 -16.83
N VAL A 639 43.00 18.91 -15.93
CA VAL A 639 41.77 18.11 -16.06
C VAL A 639 40.60 18.96 -15.54
N ARG A 640 39.39 18.72 -16.07
CA ARG A 640 38.20 19.46 -15.63
C ARG A 640 37.70 18.98 -14.27
N ALA A 641 37.09 19.87 -13.48
CA ALA A 641 36.66 19.55 -12.11
C ALA A 641 35.68 18.36 -12.01
N ASN A 642 34.93 18.05 -13.07
CA ASN A 642 33.98 16.95 -13.17
C ASN A 642 34.65 15.56 -13.40
N GLU A 643 35.87 15.52 -13.92
CA GLU A 643 36.60 14.29 -14.27
C GLU A 643 37.47 13.80 -13.09
N LEU A 644 37.87 14.70 -12.20
CA LEU A 644 38.81 14.48 -11.09
C LEU A 644 38.44 13.37 -10.07
N ASN A 645 37.18 12.91 -10.03
CA ASN A 645 36.68 11.95 -9.02
C ASN A 645 35.98 10.69 -9.57
N GLN A 646 35.79 10.55 -10.90
CA GLN A 646 34.92 9.51 -11.48
C GLN A 646 35.17 8.08 -10.94
N PRO A 647 36.41 7.55 -10.87
CA PRO A 647 36.62 6.13 -10.55
C PRO A 647 36.16 5.71 -9.14
N ARG A 648 36.24 6.62 -8.16
CA ARG A 648 35.83 6.32 -6.78
C ARG A 648 34.32 6.18 -6.64
N ASP A 649 33.56 7.04 -7.31
CA ASP A 649 32.10 7.01 -7.20
C ASP A 649 31.48 5.87 -8.01
N GLU A 650 32.09 5.42 -9.11
CA GLU A 650 31.64 4.22 -9.82
C GLU A 650 31.88 2.94 -9.02
N LEU A 651 33.03 2.81 -8.36
CA LEU A 651 33.30 1.71 -7.42
C LEU A 651 32.32 1.74 -6.22
N ARG A 652 32.00 2.94 -5.72
CA ARG A 652 31.02 3.11 -4.63
C ARG A 652 29.59 2.75 -5.06
N LYS A 653 29.18 3.14 -6.27
CA LYS A 653 27.87 2.78 -6.87
C LYS A 653 27.75 1.26 -7.06
N THR A 654 28.75 0.61 -7.65
CA THR A 654 28.74 -0.85 -7.91
C THR A 654 28.71 -1.68 -6.61
N VAL A 655 29.54 -1.35 -5.61
CA VAL A 655 29.50 -2.01 -4.28
C VAL A 655 28.13 -1.83 -3.60
N THR A 656 27.53 -0.64 -3.71
CA THR A 656 26.20 -0.36 -3.14
C THR A 656 25.10 -1.16 -3.86
N GLN A 657 25.19 -1.31 -5.18
CA GLN A 657 24.25 -2.11 -5.97
C GLN A 657 24.36 -3.61 -5.64
N ILE A 658 25.58 -4.17 -5.58
CA ILE A 658 25.81 -5.57 -5.18
C ILE A 658 25.24 -5.85 -3.79
N LYS A 659 25.46 -4.96 -2.82
CA LYS A 659 24.90 -5.07 -1.46
C LYS A 659 23.36 -5.10 -1.46
N LYS A 660 22.72 -4.30 -2.31
CA LYS A 660 21.26 -4.23 -2.48
C LYS A 660 20.69 -5.50 -3.14
N ASP A 661 21.37 -6.02 -4.15
CA ASP A 661 20.93 -7.22 -4.89
C ASP A 661 21.08 -8.49 -4.05
N VAL A 662 22.20 -8.65 -3.34
CA VAL A 662 22.40 -9.75 -2.37
C VAL A 662 21.35 -9.70 -1.25
N HIS A 663 21.05 -8.52 -0.71
CA HIS A 663 19.98 -8.38 0.29
C HIS A 663 18.61 -8.79 -0.28
N THR A 664 18.32 -8.39 -1.52
CA THR A 664 17.06 -8.74 -2.21
C THR A 664 16.96 -10.25 -2.46
N GLN A 665 18.03 -10.92 -2.90
CA GLN A 665 18.09 -12.37 -3.07
C GLN A 665 17.92 -13.14 -1.75
N LEU A 666 18.54 -12.67 -0.66
CA LEU A 666 18.37 -13.26 0.67
C LEU A 666 16.94 -13.11 1.19
N GLU A 667 16.31 -11.96 0.97
CA GLU A 667 14.92 -11.73 1.37
C GLU A 667 13.93 -12.55 0.53
N GLN A 668 14.16 -12.66 -0.79
CA GLN A 668 13.41 -13.57 -1.66
C GLN A 668 13.56 -15.03 -1.22
N THR A 669 14.77 -15.51 -0.95
CA THR A 669 15.02 -16.88 -0.46
C THR A 669 14.31 -17.14 0.88
N ARG A 670 14.33 -16.17 1.82
CA ARG A 670 13.57 -16.26 3.09
C ARG A 670 12.05 -16.32 2.86
N LYS A 671 11.51 -15.53 1.93
CA LYS A 671 10.08 -15.56 1.56
C LYS A 671 9.69 -16.90 0.92
N THR A 672 10.49 -17.40 -0.03
CA THR A 672 10.30 -18.71 -0.66
C THR A 672 10.33 -19.85 0.36
N ASN A 673 11.31 -19.88 1.27
CA ASN A 673 11.39 -20.92 2.30
C ASN A 673 10.20 -20.91 3.27
N LYS A 674 9.72 -19.72 3.69
CA LYS A 674 8.47 -19.60 4.47
C LYS A 674 7.26 -20.11 3.69
N ASN A 675 7.14 -19.78 2.41
CA ASN A 675 6.05 -20.24 1.54
C ASN A 675 6.08 -21.76 1.35
N VAL A 676 7.23 -22.36 1.07
CA VAL A 676 7.39 -23.83 0.93
C VAL A 676 7.07 -24.54 2.25
N HIS A 677 7.51 -24.00 3.40
CA HIS A 677 7.13 -24.57 4.70
C HIS A 677 5.62 -24.55 4.91
N ASN A 678 4.96 -23.41 4.65
CA ASN A 678 3.51 -23.27 4.79
C ASN A 678 2.75 -24.21 3.85
N ILE A 679 3.17 -24.34 2.58
CA ILE A 679 2.61 -25.30 1.63
C ILE A 679 2.79 -26.74 2.15
N SER A 680 3.93 -27.09 2.74
CA SER A 680 4.15 -28.42 3.36
C SER A 680 3.23 -28.68 4.56
N LYS A 681 2.83 -27.64 5.28
CA LYS A 681 1.96 -27.70 6.46
C LYS A 681 0.50 -27.86 6.02
N GLU A 682 0.03 -27.06 5.07
CA GLU A 682 -1.30 -27.20 4.48
C GLU A 682 -1.47 -28.54 3.75
N LEU A 683 -0.48 -28.98 2.95
CA LEU A 683 -0.57 -30.26 2.24
C LEU A 683 -0.66 -31.46 3.21
N ARG A 684 0.01 -31.40 4.38
CA ARG A 684 -0.15 -32.39 5.44
C ARG A 684 -1.53 -32.33 6.11
N LYS A 685 -2.05 -31.12 6.37
CA LYS A 685 -3.40 -30.90 6.91
C LYS A 685 -4.47 -31.46 5.95
N LEU A 686 -4.44 -31.06 4.68
CA LEU A 686 -5.37 -31.53 3.63
C LEU A 686 -5.31 -33.06 3.43
N HIS A 687 -4.12 -33.67 3.50
CA HIS A 687 -4.00 -35.13 3.44
C HIS A 687 -4.63 -35.83 4.66
N ARG A 688 -4.55 -35.23 5.87
CA ARG A 688 -5.22 -35.76 7.07
C ARG A 688 -6.74 -35.59 6.97
N GLU A 689 -7.21 -34.40 6.63
CA GLU A 689 -8.64 -34.08 6.47
C GLU A 689 -9.31 -34.96 5.40
N GLY A 690 -8.62 -35.19 4.27
CA GLY A 690 -9.10 -36.09 3.21
C GLY A 690 -9.19 -37.56 3.65
N ILE A 691 -8.27 -38.05 4.50
CA ILE A 691 -8.33 -39.40 5.06
C ILE A 691 -9.49 -39.51 6.06
N ASN A 692 -9.67 -38.53 6.95
CA ASN A 692 -10.74 -38.52 7.93
C ASN A 692 -12.13 -38.46 7.24
N ASN A 693 -12.31 -37.57 6.27
CA ASN A 693 -13.56 -37.43 5.53
C ASN A 693 -13.91 -38.70 4.73
N ALA A 694 -12.92 -39.33 4.09
CA ALA A 694 -13.13 -40.61 3.40
C ALA A 694 -13.47 -41.74 4.37
N THR A 695 -12.86 -41.77 5.55
CA THR A 695 -13.13 -42.78 6.58
C THR A 695 -14.56 -42.64 7.09
N ASN A 696 -14.98 -41.44 7.52
CA ASN A 696 -16.34 -41.15 7.99
C ASN A 696 -17.39 -41.51 6.91
N SER A 697 -17.13 -41.14 5.65
CA SER A 697 -18.01 -41.46 4.53
C SER A 697 -18.18 -42.98 4.35
N VAL A 698 -17.10 -43.75 4.50
CA VAL A 698 -17.15 -45.22 4.46
C VAL A 698 -17.90 -45.80 5.67
N THR A 699 -17.75 -45.22 6.86
CA THR A 699 -18.49 -45.66 8.06
C THR A 699 -19.99 -45.55 7.86
N VAL A 700 -20.49 -44.44 7.31
CA VAL A 700 -21.92 -44.26 7.01
C VAL A 700 -22.41 -45.33 6.01
N VAL A 701 -21.66 -45.60 4.94
CA VAL A 701 -22.04 -46.63 3.96
C VAL A 701 -22.00 -48.04 4.56
N ALA A 702 -21.04 -48.34 5.44
CA ALA A 702 -20.97 -49.62 6.14
C ALA A 702 -22.17 -49.81 7.09
N VAL A 703 -22.54 -48.78 7.85
CA VAL A 703 -23.75 -48.81 8.70
C VAL A 703 -25.01 -49.01 7.86
N LEU A 704 -25.15 -48.35 6.71
CA LEU A 704 -26.29 -48.52 5.81
C LEU A 704 -26.39 -49.93 5.22
N PHE A 705 -25.27 -50.56 4.84
CA PHE A 705 -25.31 -51.97 4.42
C PHE A 705 -25.66 -52.90 5.58
N ALA A 706 -25.15 -52.64 6.80
CA ALA A 706 -25.50 -53.44 7.97
C ALA A 706 -26.99 -53.33 8.33
N THR A 707 -27.60 -52.14 8.31
CA THR A 707 -29.03 -51.99 8.64
C THR A 707 -29.94 -52.60 7.58
N VAL A 708 -29.63 -52.44 6.28
CA VAL A 708 -30.40 -53.08 5.20
C VAL A 708 -30.28 -54.60 5.26
N ALA A 709 -29.07 -55.14 5.47
CA ALA A 709 -28.85 -56.58 5.58
C ALA A 709 -29.56 -57.17 6.81
N PHE A 710 -29.46 -56.50 7.98
CA PHE A 710 -30.13 -56.90 9.21
C PHE A 710 -31.65 -56.94 9.04
N ALA A 711 -32.26 -55.85 8.53
CA ALA A 711 -33.69 -55.80 8.30
C ALA A 711 -34.15 -56.94 7.37
N ALA A 712 -33.42 -57.17 6.27
CA ALA A 712 -33.77 -58.21 5.30
C ALA A 712 -33.77 -59.65 5.86
N ILE A 713 -33.02 -59.94 6.94
CA ILE A 713 -33.08 -61.26 7.60
C ILE A 713 -34.44 -61.47 8.30
N PHE A 714 -34.97 -60.42 8.95
CA PHE A 714 -36.17 -60.51 9.78
C PHE A 714 -37.48 -60.17 9.05
N THR A 715 -37.42 -59.61 7.83
CA THR A 715 -38.60 -59.38 6.98
C THR A 715 -38.90 -60.55 6.02
N VAL A 716 -38.33 -61.74 6.26
CA VAL A 716 -38.68 -62.97 5.53
C VAL A 716 -40.05 -63.47 6.02
N PRO A 717 -40.95 -63.96 5.14
CA PRO A 717 -42.21 -64.57 5.59
C PRO A 717 -41.94 -65.78 6.50
N GLY A 718 -42.42 -65.69 7.74
CA GLY A 718 -42.36 -66.76 8.73
C GLY A 718 -43.30 -67.93 8.40
N GLY A 719 -43.05 -69.08 9.03
CA GLY A 719 -43.82 -70.30 8.83
C GLY A 719 -45.07 -70.41 9.71
N ASP A 720 -46.00 -71.24 9.22
CA ASP A 720 -47.32 -71.53 9.78
C ASP A 720 -47.29 -72.47 11.00
N GLU A 721 -46.14 -73.09 11.28
CA GLU A 721 -45.91 -74.04 12.37
C GLU A 721 -44.89 -73.49 13.38
N ASP A 722 -45.09 -73.75 14.68
CA ASP A 722 -44.27 -73.27 15.83
C ASP A 722 -42.78 -73.68 15.82
N SER A 723 -42.31 -74.34 14.75
CA SER A 723 -40.91 -74.68 14.49
C SER A 723 -39.98 -73.46 14.31
N GLY A 724 -40.53 -72.27 14.04
CA GLY A 724 -39.77 -71.04 13.75
C GLY A 724 -39.07 -71.04 12.39
N MET A 725 -39.32 -72.03 11.53
CA MET A 725 -38.72 -72.15 10.20
C MET A 725 -39.48 -71.31 9.16
N ALA A 726 -38.77 -70.57 8.30
CA ALA A 726 -39.40 -69.82 7.22
C ALA A 726 -39.92 -70.74 6.10
N VAL A 727 -41.13 -70.51 5.58
CA VAL A 727 -41.79 -71.33 4.54
C VAL A 727 -40.88 -71.61 3.34
N VAL A 728 -40.08 -70.61 2.96
CA VAL A 728 -39.20 -70.64 1.78
C VAL A 728 -37.84 -71.32 2.02
N VAL A 729 -37.58 -71.89 3.21
CA VAL A 729 -36.28 -72.47 3.61
C VAL A 729 -35.78 -73.60 2.68
N SER A 730 -36.69 -74.31 2.04
CA SER A 730 -36.38 -75.37 1.07
C SER A 730 -35.77 -74.84 -0.23
N HIS A 731 -36.09 -73.61 -0.64
CA HIS A 731 -35.66 -73.03 -1.92
C HIS A 731 -34.17 -72.67 -1.94
N THR A 732 -33.48 -73.03 -3.03
CA THR A 732 -32.08 -72.69 -3.28
C THR A 732 -31.82 -71.18 -3.22
N SER A 733 -32.75 -70.36 -3.75
CA SER A 733 -32.69 -68.90 -3.69
C SER A 733 -32.64 -68.36 -2.27
N PHE A 734 -33.38 -68.97 -1.33
CA PHE A 734 -33.34 -68.58 0.09
C PHE A 734 -32.00 -68.93 0.73
N LYS A 735 -31.45 -70.10 0.44
CA LYS A 735 -30.13 -70.52 0.95
C LYS A 735 -29.01 -69.59 0.46
N ILE A 736 -29.06 -69.18 -0.82
CA ILE A 736 -28.13 -68.18 -1.38
C ILE A 736 -28.34 -66.81 -0.70
N PHE A 737 -29.58 -66.33 -0.61
CA PHE A 737 -29.92 -65.08 0.05
C PHE A 737 -29.37 -65.02 1.48
N PHE A 738 -29.67 -66.01 2.31
CA PHE A 738 -29.28 -66.06 3.72
C PHE A 738 -27.77 -66.01 3.90
N ILE A 739 -27.01 -66.83 3.17
CA ILE A 739 -25.54 -66.89 3.26
C ILE A 739 -24.91 -65.56 2.84
N PHE A 740 -25.28 -65.01 1.68
CA PHE A 740 -24.68 -63.77 1.19
C PHE A 740 -25.10 -62.55 2.01
N ASN A 741 -26.33 -62.51 2.53
CA ASN A 741 -26.80 -61.44 3.39
C ASN A 741 -26.12 -61.45 4.78
N ALA A 742 -25.90 -62.63 5.36
CA ALA A 742 -25.12 -62.77 6.58
C ALA A 742 -23.66 -62.32 6.40
N ILE A 743 -23.01 -62.69 5.28
CA ILE A 743 -21.65 -62.21 4.97
C ILE A 743 -21.62 -60.69 4.81
N ALA A 744 -22.60 -60.09 4.12
CA ALA A 744 -22.70 -58.63 3.97
C ALA A 744 -22.88 -57.92 5.33
N LEU A 745 -23.73 -58.45 6.20
CA LEU A 745 -23.97 -57.93 7.55
C LEU A 745 -22.69 -57.95 8.41
N PHE A 746 -22.07 -59.12 8.58
CA PHE A 746 -20.90 -59.27 9.46
C PHE A 746 -19.66 -58.54 8.93
N THR A 747 -19.42 -58.52 7.61
CA THR A 747 -18.31 -57.75 7.03
C THR A 747 -18.50 -56.24 7.19
N SER A 748 -19.74 -55.75 7.08
CA SER A 748 -20.06 -54.33 7.29
C SER A 748 -19.90 -53.92 8.77
N LEU A 749 -20.39 -54.73 9.71
CA LEU A 749 -20.20 -54.50 11.15
C LEU A 749 -18.72 -54.53 11.55
N ALA A 750 -17.94 -55.48 11.01
CA ALA A 750 -16.50 -55.55 11.26
C ALA A 750 -15.75 -54.29 10.77
N VAL A 751 -16.14 -53.72 9.62
CA VAL A 751 -15.58 -52.44 9.15
C VAL A 751 -15.86 -51.31 10.15
N VAL A 752 -17.09 -51.20 10.66
CA VAL A 752 -17.47 -50.15 11.63
C VAL A 752 -16.67 -50.28 12.94
N VAL A 753 -16.54 -51.49 13.49
CA VAL A 753 -15.76 -51.73 14.73
C VAL A 753 -14.27 -51.39 14.53
N VAL A 754 -13.68 -51.80 13.41
CA VAL A 754 -12.28 -51.48 13.07
C VAL A 754 -12.08 -49.97 12.88
N GLN A 755 -13.06 -49.25 12.31
CA GLN A 755 -12.97 -47.79 12.16
C GLN A 755 -13.06 -47.05 13.50
N ILE A 756 -13.98 -47.44 14.40
CA ILE A 756 -14.16 -46.79 15.70
C ILE A 756 -12.91 -46.97 16.58
N THR A 757 -12.29 -48.16 16.57
CA THR A 757 -11.08 -48.45 17.35
C THR A 757 -9.82 -47.73 16.86
N LEU A 758 -9.76 -47.32 15.58
CA LEU A 758 -8.57 -46.71 14.97
C LEU A 758 -8.46 -45.17 15.10
N VAL A 759 -9.38 -44.52 15.82
CA VAL A 759 -9.39 -43.05 16.00
C VAL A 759 -8.20 -42.52 16.84
N ARG A 760 -7.36 -43.42 17.40
CA ARG A 760 -6.17 -43.09 18.22
C ARG A 760 -4.90 -43.82 17.73
N GLY A 761 -4.42 -43.51 16.52
CA GLY A 761 -3.27 -44.21 15.91
C GLY A 761 -2.31 -43.36 15.06
N GLU A 762 -1.26 -44.00 14.55
CA GLU A 762 -0.26 -43.37 13.67
C GLU A 762 -0.67 -43.37 12.19
N THR A 763 -0.35 -42.27 11.48
CA THR A 763 -0.65 -42.07 10.05
C THR A 763 -0.15 -43.20 9.11
N LYS A 764 0.98 -43.85 9.43
CA LYS A 764 1.54 -44.95 8.62
C LYS A 764 0.80 -46.29 8.85
N ALA A 765 0.11 -46.46 9.98
CA ALA A 765 -0.78 -47.59 10.24
C ALA A 765 -2.16 -47.34 9.60
N GLU A 766 -2.78 -46.18 9.87
CA GLU A 766 -4.07 -45.76 9.31
C GLU A 766 -4.16 -45.99 7.79
N ARG A 767 -3.18 -45.50 7.03
CA ARG A 767 -3.17 -45.62 5.57
C ARG A 767 -3.16 -47.08 5.10
N ARG A 768 -2.58 -48.01 5.87
CA ARG A 768 -2.63 -49.45 5.54
C ARG A 768 -4.03 -50.01 5.84
N VAL A 769 -4.63 -49.68 6.97
CA VAL A 769 -5.97 -50.22 7.32
C VAL A 769 -7.08 -49.62 6.45
N VAL A 770 -7.04 -48.34 6.08
CA VAL A 770 -7.99 -47.73 5.13
C VAL A 770 -8.00 -48.46 3.77
N VAL A 771 -6.85 -48.99 3.33
CA VAL A 771 -6.76 -49.81 2.10
C VAL A 771 -7.36 -51.21 2.29
N VAL A 772 -7.35 -51.77 3.51
CA VAL A 772 -8.03 -53.03 3.84
C VAL A 772 -9.54 -52.83 3.97
N ILE A 773 -9.98 -51.81 4.73
CA ILE A 773 -11.38 -51.40 4.87
C ILE A 773 -12.03 -51.22 3.50
N ASN A 774 -11.39 -50.49 2.58
CA ASN A 774 -11.94 -50.28 1.24
C ASN A 774 -12.15 -51.61 0.48
N LYS A 775 -11.27 -52.61 0.62
CA LYS A 775 -11.49 -53.94 0.05
C LYS A 775 -12.70 -54.67 0.68
N LEU A 776 -12.85 -54.60 2.00
CA LEU A 776 -13.97 -55.21 2.71
C LEU A 776 -15.30 -54.56 2.30
N MET A 777 -15.33 -53.26 2.02
CA MET A 777 -16.50 -52.57 1.47
C MET A 777 -16.89 -53.07 0.07
N TRP A 778 -15.92 -53.32 -0.83
CA TRP A 778 -16.22 -53.92 -2.13
C TRP A 778 -16.78 -55.34 -1.99
N LEU A 779 -16.28 -56.13 -1.03
CA LEU A 779 -16.81 -57.47 -0.73
C LEU A 779 -18.26 -57.37 -0.20
N ALA A 780 -18.51 -56.56 0.81
CA ALA A 780 -19.84 -56.34 1.38
C ALA A 780 -20.84 -55.90 0.30
N SER A 781 -20.48 -54.92 -0.52
CA SER A 781 -21.34 -54.43 -1.61
C SER A 781 -21.70 -55.52 -2.63
N VAL A 782 -20.75 -56.39 -3.00
CA VAL A 782 -21.02 -57.51 -3.91
C VAL A 782 -21.94 -58.54 -3.25
N CYS A 783 -21.72 -58.86 -1.97
CA CYS A 783 -22.57 -59.78 -1.23
C CYS A 783 -24.01 -59.26 -1.09
N THR A 784 -24.20 -57.97 -0.78
CA THR A 784 -25.54 -57.34 -0.74
C THR A 784 -26.26 -57.41 -2.08
N SER A 785 -25.55 -57.19 -3.20
CA SER A 785 -26.16 -57.31 -4.54
C SER A 785 -26.57 -58.74 -4.89
N VAL A 786 -25.76 -59.75 -4.54
CA VAL A 786 -26.11 -61.17 -4.72
C VAL A 786 -27.32 -61.55 -3.86
N ALA A 787 -27.35 -61.10 -2.60
CA ALA A 787 -28.50 -61.29 -1.71
C ALA A 787 -29.77 -60.63 -2.27
N PHE A 788 -29.70 -59.38 -2.74
CA PHE A 788 -30.85 -58.69 -3.34
C PHE A 788 -31.38 -59.41 -4.59
N ILE A 789 -30.50 -59.85 -5.49
CA ILE A 789 -30.90 -60.64 -6.66
C ILE A 789 -31.58 -61.95 -6.23
N ALA A 790 -30.99 -62.70 -5.29
CA ALA A 790 -31.57 -63.94 -4.78
C ALA A 790 -32.95 -63.72 -4.11
N SER A 791 -33.10 -62.61 -3.37
CA SER A 791 -34.38 -62.19 -2.77
C SER A 791 -35.46 -61.86 -3.81
N SER A 792 -35.09 -61.29 -4.97
CA SER A 792 -36.09 -60.98 -6.02
C SER A 792 -36.84 -62.23 -6.53
N TYR A 793 -36.18 -63.39 -6.62
CA TYR A 793 -36.83 -64.66 -6.97
C TYR A 793 -37.73 -65.24 -5.86
N ILE A 794 -37.55 -64.80 -4.61
CA ILE A 794 -38.39 -65.22 -3.47
C ILE A 794 -39.66 -64.36 -3.44
N VAL A 795 -39.51 -63.03 -3.59
CA VAL A 795 -40.62 -62.06 -3.48
C VAL A 795 -41.56 -62.09 -4.69
N VAL A 796 -41.04 -62.26 -5.91
CA VAL A 796 -41.84 -62.18 -7.15
C VAL A 796 -42.66 -63.45 -7.43
N GLY A 797 -42.17 -64.61 -6.98
CA GLY A 797 -42.87 -65.90 -7.10
C GLY A 797 -42.97 -66.48 -8.52
N ARG A 798 -43.30 -67.78 -8.59
CA ARG A 798 -43.26 -68.60 -9.83
C ARG A 798 -44.11 -68.09 -11.00
N LYS A 799 -45.16 -67.30 -10.74
CA LYS A 799 -46.04 -66.77 -11.81
C LYS A 799 -45.44 -65.58 -12.57
N HIS A 800 -44.42 -64.92 -12.03
CA HIS A 800 -43.85 -63.68 -12.59
C HIS A 800 -42.32 -63.69 -12.67
N GLU A 801 -41.70 -64.87 -12.78
CA GLU A 801 -40.23 -65.04 -12.81
C GLU A 801 -39.53 -64.17 -13.89
N TRP A 802 -40.22 -63.82 -14.98
CA TRP A 802 -39.74 -62.87 -15.99
C TRP A 802 -39.28 -61.53 -15.39
N ALA A 803 -39.93 -61.04 -14.32
CA ALA A 803 -39.57 -59.80 -13.66
C ALA A 803 -38.34 -59.96 -12.76
N ALA A 804 -38.16 -61.12 -12.10
CA ALA A 804 -36.93 -61.44 -11.35
C ALA A 804 -35.73 -61.63 -12.31
N ILE A 805 -35.94 -62.24 -13.47
CA ILE A 805 -34.96 -62.34 -14.55
C ILE A 805 -34.58 -60.94 -15.06
N LEU A 806 -35.56 -60.06 -15.30
CA LEU A 806 -35.31 -58.66 -15.71
C LEU A 806 -34.47 -57.89 -14.67
N VAL A 807 -34.82 -57.99 -13.38
CA VAL A 807 -34.05 -57.40 -12.27
C VAL A 807 -32.63 -57.97 -12.22
N THR A 808 -32.46 -59.27 -12.48
CA THR A 808 -31.16 -59.94 -12.52
C THR A 808 -30.29 -59.43 -13.66
N VAL A 809 -30.84 -59.30 -14.88
CA VAL A 809 -30.11 -58.80 -16.05
C VAL A 809 -29.71 -57.34 -15.86
N VAL A 810 -30.65 -56.48 -15.46
CA VAL A 810 -30.38 -55.04 -15.25
C VAL A 810 -29.38 -54.83 -14.11
N GLY A 811 -29.58 -55.49 -12.96
CA GLY A 811 -28.68 -55.41 -11.81
C GLY A 811 -27.28 -55.96 -12.14
N GLY A 812 -27.20 -57.09 -12.84
CA GLY A 812 -25.95 -57.71 -13.27
C GLY A 812 -25.14 -56.81 -14.22
N VAL A 813 -25.78 -56.21 -15.23
CA VAL A 813 -25.12 -55.28 -16.17
C VAL A 813 -24.61 -54.03 -15.46
N ILE A 814 -25.42 -53.43 -14.57
CA ILE A 814 -25.01 -52.25 -13.79
C ILE A 814 -23.82 -52.58 -12.89
N MET A 815 -23.89 -53.68 -12.13
CA MET A 815 -22.81 -54.08 -11.22
C MET A 815 -21.52 -54.42 -11.99
N ALA A 816 -21.60 -55.19 -13.08
CA ALA A 816 -20.44 -55.52 -13.91
C ALA A 816 -19.80 -54.27 -14.53
N GLY A 817 -20.62 -53.33 -15.04
CA GLY A 817 -20.13 -52.06 -15.60
C GLY A 817 -19.42 -51.18 -14.56
N VAL A 818 -20.02 -51.00 -13.38
CA VAL A 818 -19.44 -50.19 -12.29
C VAL A 818 -18.18 -50.83 -11.71
N LEU A 819 -18.22 -52.13 -11.38
CA LEU A 819 -17.06 -52.87 -10.87
C LEU A 819 -15.91 -52.91 -11.88
N GLY A 820 -16.21 -53.23 -13.15
CA GLY A 820 -15.22 -53.36 -14.21
C GLY A 820 -14.54 -52.03 -14.55
N THR A 821 -15.30 -50.94 -14.68
CA THR A 821 -14.72 -49.61 -14.96
C THR A 821 -13.88 -49.11 -13.78
N MET A 822 -14.36 -49.25 -12.54
CA MET A 822 -13.61 -48.79 -11.36
C MET A 822 -12.33 -49.59 -11.13
N THR A 823 -12.37 -50.92 -11.25
CA THR A 823 -11.16 -51.75 -11.15
C THR A 823 -10.17 -51.45 -12.29
N TYR A 824 -10.64 -51.23 -13.53
CA TYR A 824 -9.80 -50.78 -14.65
C TYR A 824 -9.06 -49.46 -14.33
N TYR A 825 -9.76 -48.44 -13.83
CA TYR A 825 -9.12 -47.16 -13.46
C TYR A 825 -8.13 -47.31 -12.28
N VAL A 826 -8.42 -48.15 -11.29
CA VAL A 826 -7.51 -48.47 -10.18
C VAL A 826 -6.26 -49.21 -10.66
N VAL A 827 -6.39 -50.18 -11.57
CA VAL A 827 -5.25 -50.91 -12.16
C VAL A 827 -4.43 -49.99 -13.07
N LYS A 828 -5.07 -49.19 -13.93
CA LYS A 828 -4.42 -48.23 -14.84
C LYS A 828 -3.61 -47.19 -14.07
N SER A 829 -4.18 -46.60 -13.01
CA SER A 829 -3.47 -45.64 -12.16
C SER A 829 -2.30 -46.27 -11.39
N LYS A 830 -2.43 -47.50 -10.88
CA LYS A 830 -1.31 -48.27 -10.30
C LYS A 830 -0.22 -48.56 -11.33
N ARG A 831 -0.55 -49.00 -12.55
CA ARG A 831 0.42 -49.27 -13.63
C ARG A 831 1.20 -48.00 -13.99
N VAL A 832 0.53 -46.87 -14.20
CA VAL A 832 1.18 -45.57 -14.48
C VAL A 832 2.09 -45.12 -13.32
N ARG A 833 1.68 -45.32 -12.06
CA ARG A 833 2.50 -44.97 -10.89
C ARG A 833 3.73 -45.90 -10.73
N SER A 834 3.61 -47.16 -11.14
CA SER A 834 4.73 -48.11 -11.19
C SER A 834 5.74 -47.76 -12.28
N MET A 835 5.27 -47.46 -13.51
CA MET A 835 6.10 -47.00 -14.63
C MET A 835 6.93 -45.77 -14.23
N ARG A 836 6.29 -44.73 -13.67
CA ARG A 836 6.98 -43.53 -13.18
C ARG A 836 7.97 -43.79 -12.03
N LYS A 837 7.79 -44.85 -11.24
CA LYS A 837 8.80 -45.28 -10.25
C LYS A 837 10.00 -45.95 -10.94
N LYS A 838 9.77 -46.91 -11.86
CA LYS A 838 10.85 -47.57 -12.61
C LYS A 838 11.70 -46.56 -13.40
N GLU A 839 11.05 -45.62 -14.08
CA GLU A 839 11.73 -44.54 -14.82
C GLU A 839 12.63 -43.67 -13.90
N LYS A 840 12.17 -43.36 -12.68
CA LYS A 840 12.95 -42.59 -11.69
C LYS A 840 14.12 -43.37 -11.10
N TYR A 841 14.03 -44.71 -11.06
CA TYR A 841 15.14 -45.58 -10.65
C TYR A 841 16.17 -45.78 -11.77
N ALA A 842 15.73 -45.97 -13.02
CA ALA A 842 16.62 -46.07 -14.18
C ALA A 842 17.52 -44.83 -14.31
N ARG A 843 16.95 -43.62 -14.18
CA ARG A 843 17.71 -42.35 -14.18
C ARG A 843 18.66 -42.16 -12.99
N ARG A 844 18.60 -43.00 -11.95
CA ARG A 844 19.54 -42.99 -10.82
C ARG A 844 20.72 -43.97 -10.98
N SER A 845 20.66 -44.88 -11.95
CA SER A 845 21.73 -45.86 -12.20
C SER A 845 22.94 -45.28 -12.97
N GLY A 846 22.85 -44.02 -13.43
CA GLY A 846 23.86 -43.38 -14.29
C GLY A 846 24.78 -42.37 -13.61
N SER A 847 24.81 -42.30 -12.27
CA SER A 847 25.67 -41.36 -11.53
C SER A 847 26.32 -42.03 -10.32
N THR A 848 27.53 -42.55 -10.50
CA THR A 848 28.37 -43.08 -9.43
C THR A 848 29.11 -41.97 -8.68
N SER A 849 28.72 -41.71 -7.43
CA SER A 849 29.63 -41.26 -6.39
C SER A 849 29.21 -41.88 -5.05
N TRP A 850 30.18 -42.41 -4.31
CA TRP A 850 29.96 -42.99 -2.98
C TRP A 850 30.12 -41.93 -1.91
N GLN A 851 29.25 -41.97 -0.89
CA GLN A 851 29.62 -41.59 0.48
C GLN A 851 28.61 -42.20 1.48
N HIS A 852 29.13 -42.97 2.43
CA HIS A 852 28.37 -43.44 3.59
C HIS A 852 28.34 -42.33 4.66
N SER A 853 27.18 -42.09 5.25
CA SER A 853 27.06 -41.50 6.59
C SER A 853 25.70 -41.89 7.20
N ASP A 854 25.72 -42.92 8.03
CA ASP A 854 24.53 -43.47 8.66
C ASP A 854 24.06 -42.58 9.82
N PHE A 855 23.01 -41.77 9.59
CA PHE A 855 22.24 -41.15 10.68
C PHE A 855 20.75 -40.98 10.37
N SER A 856 19.93 -41.64 11.19
CA SER A 856 18.50 -41.38 11.47
C SER A 856 17.50 -41.34 10.30
N ASN A 857 16.63 -42.36 10.25
CA ASN A 857 15.49 -42.42 9.34
C ASN A 857 14.44 -41.34 9.63
N SER A 858 14.42 -40.26 8.84
CA SER A 858 13.24 -39.41 8.67
C SER A 858 12.98 -39.08 7.20
N GLU A 859 11.89 -39.63 6.64
CA GLU A 859 11.45 -39.36 5.25
C GLU A 859 10.88 -37.93 5.11
N VAL A 860 11.76 -36.93 5.12
CA VAL A 860 11.43 -35.57 4.65
C VAL A 860 11.61 -35.54 3.13
N ASP A 861 10.52 -35.76 2.41
CA ASP A 861 10.46 -35.78 0.93
C ASP A 861 10.95 -34.43 0.39
N ARG A 862 12.21 -34.36 -0.09
CA ARG A 862 12.83 -33.12 -0.61
C ARG A 862 12.21 -32.72 -1.95
N ILE A 863 11.20 -31.85 -1.90
CA ILE A 863 10.58 -31.27 -3.09
C ILE A 863 11.52 -30.20 -3.67
N TYR A 864 12.19 -30.54 -4.77
CA TYR A 864 12.81 -29.55 -5.65
C TYR A 864 11.73 -28.80 -6.43
N ALA A 865 11.92 -27.50 -6.62
CA ALA A 865 11.06 -26.68 -7.45
C ALA A 865 11.40 -26.80 -8.94
N LEU A 866 10.37 -26.68 -9.77
CA LEU A 866 10.39 -26.27 -11.19
C LEU A 866 9.35 -25.15 -11.33
#